data_AF-A0AAN8IX47-F1
#
_entry.id   AF-A0AAN8IX47-F1
#
_cell.length_a   1.000
_cell.length_b   1.000
_cell.length_c   1.000
_cell.angle_alpha   90.00
_cell.angle_beta   90.00
_cell.angle_gamma   90.00
#
_symmetry.space_group_name_H-M   'P 1'
#
loop_
_entity.id
_entity.type
_entity.pdbx_description
1 polymer ?
#
loop_
_entity_poly.entity_id
_entity_poly.type
_entity_poly.pdbx_seq_one_letter_code
_entity_poly.pdbx_strand_id
1 'polypeptide(L)'
;MESTPSTETISSTATADEVPRKLTKAEKKALYRPAHAEPLETRRRVLKDVYMNEKNESLKEELLTSILFSIFEIDENPYVSMLQLHKVSPDYTSNKPKSLAGTIVTTLHKWLLKRDDDVELFESCVTQELKMEAFRVATAKHTSYLKLFKEIFCLDDTELLNFIKEEINSMIDRHMFKEAMDVVEEFDLHHDYDLHAFVIPCLLQDKLSAVVKYIEKDRKMQERFVSYLDSFVGLSECDVIERLREYKDSQIMTMQYDRFTGKTIEKMIYRLTNELALSVESVAPNLLRARREGDLRFKAQSRFVNCDLNDDAYFGHIIACQSCTASQVSFDPSNGDPGRIDSDFRLETNDPATGCLRLTAICTAQAGFFSFMEFNVVEGGPAENQNMGQKSSVTAKKRERIKSKKERMKIDDMSWSEICEKLEDVLSGPRQATELQCIVDSMLFGLGKHMRRCGVNVLIPENRHELKCRASGNNRIILTSGKAFDELKQLFPTRVLCIPNLCSLNPIEQLKYVFSKYKVSLSKQDVFSRCMECNGIYFVKVPGPVIQALFENVVVCRSGFHDELFDFDGWSQKLDSVDPREYSGVGCRLVLCNDNGMVVECCGGTVDIIANIVTHDHLEEGVDVIVRRVPEQVVSRPGNVFFICGSCGKVYWDSDGHVP
;
A
#
# COMPACT_ATOMS: atom_id res chain seq x y z
N MET A 1 46.57 -49.30 11.91
CA MET A 1 45.90 -50.20 10.95
C MET A 1 44.58 -50.58 11.60
N GLU A 2 43.64 -49.65 11.55
CA GLU A 2 42.56 -49.59 10.55
C GLU A 2 41.46 -50.57 10.88
N SER A 3 40.42 -50.00 11.49
CA SER A 3 39.18 -50.62 11.89
C SER A 3 38.10 -50.30 10.86
N THR A 4 37.67 -51.32 10.13
CA THR A 4 36.26 -51.52 9.77
C THR A 4 35.94 -52.97 10.15
N PRO A 5 34.79 -53.21 10.79
CA PRO A 5 33.73 -53.85 10.01
C PRO A 5 32.32 -53.47 10.48
N SER A 6 31.37 -53.41 9.56
CA SER A 6 29.97 -53.67 9.92
C SER A 6 29.15 -54.07 8.69
N THR A 7 28.93 -55.37 8.56
CA THR A 7 27.75 -55.90 7.89
C THR A 7 27.49 -57.28 8.48
N GLU A 8 26.46 -57.38 9.32
CA GLU A 8 25.55 -58.54 9.36
C GLU A 8 24.34 -58.26 10.27
N THR A 9 23.20 -58.18 9.60
CA THR A 9 21.84 -58.65 9.95
C THR A 9 21.54 -59.04 11.41
N ILE A 10 20.58 -58.36 12.05
CA ILE A 10 19.74 -58.96 13.10
C ILE A 10 18.27 -58.55 12.91
N SER A 11 17.43 -59.58 12.82
CA SER A 11 15.97 -59.58 12.74
C SER A 11 15.33 -59.34 14.11
N SER A 12 14.26 -58.54 14.11
CA SER A 12 13.07 -58.59 14.96
C SER A 12 13.12 -59.26 16.35
N THR A 13 12.97 -58.45 17.41
CA THR A 13 12.04 -58.74 18.53
C THR A 13 11.71 -57.44 19.24
N ALA A 14 10.57 -56.83 18.90
CA ALA A 14 9.94 -55.80 19.72
C ALA A 14 8.99 -56.52 20.70
N THR A 15 9.37 -56.59 21.97
CA THR A 15 8.44 -56.89 23.05
C THR A 15 7.74 -55.58 23.44
N ALA A 16 6.43 -55.57 23.25
CA ALA A 16 5.52 -54.55 23.73
C ALA A 16 5.46 -54.55 25.27
N ASP A 17 5.64 -53.37 25.85
CA ASP A 17 5.04 -52.85 27.10
C ASP A 17 6.04 -52.01 27.90
N GLU A 18 6.35 -50.81 27.38
CA GLU A 18 6.55 -49.63 28.22
C GLU A 18 5.94 -48.44 27.48
N VAL A 19 4.79 -47.97 27.98
CA VAL A 19 4.11 -46.77 27.45
C VAL A 19 5.10 -45.60 27.51
N PRO A 20 5.39 -44.90 26.40
CA PRO A 20 6.25 -43.73 26.42
C PRO A 20 5.57 -42.69 27.31
N ARG A 21 6.21 -42.36 28.43
CA ARG A 21 5.72 -41.32 29.35
C ARG A 21 5.45 -40.05 28.54
N LYS A 22 4.18 -39.63 28.46
CA LYS A 22 3.76 -38.40 27.77
C LYS A 22 4.45 -37.21 28.45
N LEU A 23 5.41 -36.61 27.74
CA LEU A 23 6.09 -35.40 28.15
C LEU A 23 5.07 -34.26 28.27
N THR A 24 5.05 -33.61 29.42
CA THR A 24 4.25 -32.42 29.72
C THR A 24 4.63 -31.26 28.80
N LYS A 25 3.76 -30.24 28.70
CA LYS A 25 3.98 -29.01 27.94
C LYS A 25 5.31 -28.31 28.28
N ALA A 26 5.78 -28.42 29.53
CA ALA A 26 7.08 -27.92 29.97
C ALA A 26 8.26 -28.80 29.49
N GLU A 27 8.09 -30.12 29.51
CA GLU A 27 9.12 -31.08 29.06
C GLU A 27 9.28 -31.06 27.53
N LYS A 28 8.20 -30.91 26.76
CA LYS A 28 8.26 -30.70 25.30
C LYS A 28 8.88 -29.34 24.94
N LYS A 29 8.57 -28.27 25.69
CA LYS A 29 9.19 -26.94 25.53
C LYS A 29 10.68 -26.94 25.89
N ALA A 30 11.13 -27.81 26.79
CA ALA A 30 12.54 -28.04 27.08
C ALA A 30 13.24 -28.85 25.98
N LEU A 31 12.53 -29.78 25.33
CA LEU A 31 13.06 -30.65 24.27
C LEU A 31 13.41 -29.91 22.96
N TYR A 32 12.67 -28.83 22.63
CA TYR A 32 12.83 -28.06 21.39
C TYR A 32 13.38 -26.64 21.60
N ARG A 33 13.75 -26.27 22.83
CA ARG A 33 14.47 -25.01 23.06
C ARG A 33 15.87 -25.17 22.43
N PRO A 34 16.37 -24.24 21.60
CA PRO A 34 17.75 -24.28 21.16
C PRO A 34 18.61 -24.28 22.42
N ALA A 35 19.21 -25.42 22.75
CA ALA A 35 20.09 -25.53 23.90
C ALA A 35 21.41 -24.86 23.48
N HIS A 36 21.62 -23.63 23.94
CA HIS A 36 22.90 -22.96 23.76
C HIS A 36 23.91 -23.59 24.74
N ALA A 37 25.15 -23.79 24.29
CA ALA A 37 26.21 -24.30 25.15
C ALA A 37 26.45 -23.33 26.32
N GLU A 38 26.76 -23.86 27.50
CA GLU A 38 27.21 -23.02 28.61
C GLU A 38 28.57 -22.38 28.27
N PRO A 39 28.83 -21.13 28.68
CA PRO A 39 28.04 -20.28 29.59
C PRO A 39 26.97 -19.41 28.91
N LEU A 40 26.77 -19.51 27.59
CA LEU A 40 25.92 -18.60 26.81
C LEU A 40 24.43 -18.67 27.23
N GLU A 41 23.91 -19.87 27.50
CA GLU A 41 22.52 -20.04 27.93
C GLU A 41 22.25 -19.38 29.30
N THR A 42 23.17 -19.55 30.26
CA THR A 42 23.08 -18.88 31.57
C THR A 42 23.11 -17.36 31.41
N ARG A 43 24.06 -16.82 30.64
CA ARG A 43 24.19 -15.37 30.41
C ARG A 43 22.94 -14.79 29.76
N ARG A 44 22.43 -15.45 28.72
CA ARG A 44 21.20 -15.08 28.04
C ARG A 44 20.02 -15.01 29.00
N ARG A 45 19.87 -16.01 29.88
CA ARG A 45 18.77 -16.07 30.85
C ARG A 45 18.82 -14.90 31.83
N VAL A 46 20.01 -14.62 32.39
CA VAL A 46 20.22 -13.53 33.34
C VAL A 46 19.95 -12.17 32.69
N LEU A 47 20.54 -11.90 31.53
CA LEU A 47 20.33 -10.63 30.82
C LEU A 47 18.86 -10.42 30.44
N LYS A 48 18.19 -11.48 29.99
CA LYS A 48 16.75 -11.43 29.67
C LYS A 48 15.90 -11.15 30.90
N ASP A 49 16.22 -11.79 32.04
CA ASP A 49 15.49 -11.60 33.29
C ASP A 49 15.57 -10.15 33.79
N VAL A 50 16.79 -9.60 33.84
CA VAL A 50 17.02 -8.19 34.21
C VAL A 50 16.28 -7.25 33.25
N TYR A 51 16.40 -7.47 31.94
CA TYR A 51 15.77 -6.60 30.94
C TYR A 51 14.23 -6.58 31.03
N MET A 52 13.61 -7.72 31.32
CA MET A 52 12.14 -7.86 31.34
C MET A 52 11.51 -7.51 32.68
N ASN A 53 12.21 -7.78 33.80
CA ASN A 53 11.62 -7.67 35.14
C ASN A 53 11.99 -6.38 35.87
N GLU A 54 13.11 -5.74 35.55
CA GLU A 54 13.50 -4.47 36.19
C GLU A 54 12.75 -3.29 35.57
N LYS A 55 11.93 -2.63 36.40
CA LYS A 55 11.08 -1.50 35.97
C LYS A 55 11.80 -0.16 36.05
N ASN A 56 12.82 -0.05 36.91
CA ASN A 56 13.61 1.17 37.01
C ASN A 56 14.65 1.21 35.87
N GLU A 57 14.45 2.10 34.91
CA GLU A 57 15.33 2.25 33.74
C GLU A 57 16.79 2.50 34.10
N SER A 58 17.07 3.31 35.13
CA SER A 58 18.45 3.61 35.55
C SER A 58 19.13 2.39 36.15
N LEU A 59 18.43 1.69 37.04
CA LEU A 59 18.96 0.49 37.69
C LEU A 59 19.13 -0.66 36.68
N LYS A 60 18.20 -0.80 35.75
CA LYS A 60 18.28 -1.75 34.64
C LYS A 60 19.52 -1.52 33.78
N GLU A 61 19.78 -0.27 33.38
CA GLU A 61 20.97 0.06 32.59
C GLU A 61 22.26 -0.24 33.37
N GLU A 62 22.31 0.11 34.66
CA GLU A 62 23.46 -0.15 35.54
C GLU A 62 23.74 -1.65 35.70
N LEU A 63 22.70 -2.45 35.99
CA LEU A 63 22.81 -3.90 36.13
C LEU A 63 23.25 -4.58 34.83
N LEU A 64 22.62 -4.24 33.70
CA LEU A 64 23.00 -4.79 32.40
C LEU A 64 24.43 -4.42 32.04
N THR A 65 24.85 -3.17 32.30
CA THR A 65 26.22 -2.71 32.06
C THR A 65 27.21 -3.50 32.91
N SER A 66 26.95 -3.63 34.20
CA SER A 66 27.83 -4.36 35.13
C SER A 66 27.98 -5.84 34.75
N ILE A 67 26.88 -6.52 34.43
CA ILE A 67 26.89 -7.93 34.03
C ILE A 67 27.67 -8.10 32.72
N LEU A 68 27.42 -7.27 31.72
CA LEU A 68 28.10 -7.34 30.43
C LEU A 68 29.59 -7.02 30.54
N PHE A 69 29.97 -6.02 31.34
CA PHE A 69 31.39 -5.70 31.61
C PHE A 69 32.11 -6.90 32.22
N SER A 70 31.50 -7.55 33.22
CA SER A 70 32.07 -8.77 33.81
C SER A 70 32.21 -9.91 32.80
N ILE A 71 31.23 -10.08 31.89
CA ILE A 71 31.34 -11.08 30.82
C ILE A 71 32.51 -10.76 29.90
N PHE A 72 32.66 -9.51 29.46
CA PHE A 72 33.72 -9.09 28.53
C PHE A 72 35.12 -9.12 29.17
N GLU A 73 35.23 -8.98 30.50
CA GLU A 73 36.49 -9.13 31.23
C GLU A 73 36.93 -10.59 31.40
N ILE A 74 35.97 -11.52 31.51
CA ILE A 74 36.25 -12.93 31.79
C ILE A 74 36.50 -13.73 30.50
N ASP A 75 35.83 -13.37 29.41
CA ASP A 75 35.88 -14.14 28.17
C ASP A 75 37.19 -13.95 27.40
N GLU A 76 37.68 -15.03 26.80
CA GLU A 76 38.88 -15.01 25.95
C GLU A 76 38.72 -14.06 24.74
N ASN A 77 37.51 -13.95 24.19
CA ASN A 77 37.23 -13.06 23.07
C ASN A 77 35.90 -12.31 23.29
N PRO A 78 35.93 -11.06 23.79
CA PRO A 78 34.73 -10.30 24.10
C PRO A 78 33.90 -9.94 22.85
N TYR A 79 34.53 -9.85 21.67
CA TYR A 79 33.85 -9.58 20.40
C TYR A 79 32.95 -10.75 20.00
N VAL A 80 33.46 -11.98 20.09
CA VAL A 80 32.67 -13.21 19.83
C VAL A 80 31.49 -13.29 20.80
N SER A 81 31.74 -13.05 22.09
CA SER A 81 30.71 -13.07 23.12
C SER A 81 29.61 -12.04 22.87
N MET A 82 29.98 -10.83 22.45
CA MET A 82 29.02 -9.81 22.08
C MET A 82 28.14 -10.27 20.91
N LEU A 83 28.73 -10.80 19.83
CA LEU A 83 27.97 -11.30 18.67
C LEU A 83 27.02 -12.43 19.05
N GLN A 84 27.46 -13.37 19.89
CA GLN A 84 26.64 -14.48 20.37
C GLN A 84 25.46 -13.97 21.22
N LEU A 85 25.72 -13.09 22.18
CA LEU A 85 24.69 -12.50 23.05
C LEU A 85 23.68 -11.66 22.26
N HIS A 86 24.16 -10.90 21.28
CA HIS A 86 23.31 -10.12 20.37
C HIS A 86 22.34 -11.04 19.59
N LYS A 87 22.86 -12.12 18.98
CA LYS A 87 22.05 -13.09 18.21
C LYS A 87 20.97 -13.80 19.02
N VAL A 88 21.24 -14.11 20.29
CA VAL A 88 20.29 -14.86 21.15
C VAL A 88 19.33 -13.96 21.94
N SER A 89 19.45 -12.65 21.76
CA SER A 89 18.57 -11.66 22.40
C SER A 89 17.13 -11.78 21.88
N PRO A 90 16.12 -11.66 22.75
CA PRO A 90 14.72 -11.85 22.38
C PRO A 90 14.20 -10.80 21.40
N ASP A 91 14.90 -9.68 21.27
CA ASP A 91 14.55 -8.54 20.44
C ASP A 91 15.58 -8.29 19.32
N TYR A 92 16.37 -9.31 18.95
CA TYR A 92 17.34 -9.25 17.85
C TYR A 92 16.71 -8.83 16.50
N THR A 93 15.43 -9.15 16.27
CA THR A 93 14.70 -8.76 15.05
C THR A 93 14.07 -7.37 15.13
N SER A 94 14.12 -6.72 16.29
CA SER A 94 13.35 -5.51 16.58
C SER A 94 14.21 -4.25 16.48
N ASN A 95 13.80 -3.32 15.61
CA ASN A 95 14.41 -1.99 15.46
C ASN A 95 14.00 -1.00 16.58
N LYS A 96 14.14 -1.39 17.85
CA LYS A 96 13.79 -0.54 19.00
C LYS A 96 15.03 0.20 19.51
N PRO A 97 14.95 1.51 19.80
CA PRO A 97 16.09 2.32 20.25
C PRO A 97 16.65 1.94 21.64
N LYS A 98 15.99 1.05 22.40
CA LYS A 98 16.43 0.52 23.70
C LYS A 98 16.27 -1.00 23.82
N SER A 99 16.50 -1.73 22.72
CA SER A 99 16.49 -3.20 22.75
C SER A 99 17.67 -3.72 23.57
N LEU A 100 17.52 -4.91 24.17
CA LEU A 100 18.60 -5.64 24.82
C LEU A 100 19.73 -5.92 23.82
N ALA A 101 19.37 -6.33 22.59
CA ALA A 101 20.31 -6.51 21.50
C ALA A 101 21.17 -5.26 21.25
N GLY A 102 20.57 -4.06 21.23
CA GLY A 102 21.27 -2.79 21.07
C GLY A 102 22.08 -2.38 22.30
N THR A 103 21.58 -2.66 23.51
CA THR A 103 22.33 -2.45 24.76
C THR A 103 23.61 -3.27 24.78
N ILE A 104 23.58 -4.53 24.35
CA ILE A 104 24.77 -5.39 24.30
C ILE A 104 25.88 -4.77 23.44
N VAL A 105 25.55 -4.31 22.24
CA VAL A 105 26.51 -3.70 21.30
C VAL A 105 27.05 -2.38 21.86
N THR A 106 26.15 -1.53 22.38
CA THR A 106 26.52 -0.24 22.98
C THR A 106 27.42 -0.42 24.19
N THR A 107 27.16 -1.44 25.01
CA THR A 107 27.94 -1.73 26.20
C THR A 107 29.34 -2.26 25.86
N LEU A 108 29.49 -3.11 24.83
CA LEU A 108 30.82 -3.49 24.35
C LEU A 108 31.61 -2.25 23.91
N HIS A 109 31.00 -1.37 23.12
CA HIS A 109 31.66 -0.13 22.69
C HIS A 109 32.08 0.75 23.88
N LYS A 110 31.19 0.97 24.86
CA LYS A 110 31.50 1.68 26.12
C LYS A 110 32.60 1.00 26.93
N TRP A 111 32.68 -0.32 26.89
CA TRP A 111 33.71 -1.10 27.59
C TRP A 111 35.08 -0.93 26.92
N LEU A 112 35.14 -1.05 25.60
CA LEU A 112 36.37 -0.85 24.81
C LEU A 112 36.94 0.56 25.01
N LEU A 113 36.10 1.61 25.01
CA LEU A 113 36.52 3.00 25.23
C LEU A 113 37.15 3.28 26.61
N LYS A 114 36.97 2.37 27.59
CA LYS A 114 37.53 2.51 28.94
C LYS A 114 38.86 1.77 29.12
N ARG A 115 39.30 1.04 28.09
CA ARG A 115 40.53 0.24 28.14
C ARG A 115 41.70 1.04 27.59
N ASP A 116 42.88 0.79 28.15
CA ASP A 116 44.14 1.36 27.68
C ASP A 116 44.85 0.42 26.66
N ASP A 117 44.41 -0.83 26.55
CA ASP A 117 44.96 -1.90 25.70
C ASP A 117 43.99 -2.34 24.59
N ASP A 118 43.07 -1.47 24.19
CA ASP A 118 42.02 -1.75 23.20
C ASP A 118 42.59 -2.17 21.82
N VAL A 119 43.70 -1.57 21.40
CA VAL A 119 44.39 -1.91 20.13
C VAL A 119 44.99 -3.32 20.17
N GLU A 120 45.71 -3.69 21.24
CA GLU A 120 46.30 -5.02 21.39
C GLU A 120 45.22 -6.11 21.51
N LEU A 121 44.13 -5.80 22.20
CA LEU A 121 42.96 -6.68 22.29
C LEU A 121 42.30 -6.87 20.92
N PHE A 122 42.15 -5.79 20.14
CA PHE A 122 41.59 -5.87 18.79
C PHE A 122 42.45 -6.76 17.89
N GLU A 123 43.76 -6.56 17.85
CA GLU A 123 44.68 -7.35 17.01
C GLU A 123 44.72 -8.83 17.39
N SER A 124 44.56 -9.15 18.68
CA SER A 124 44.56 -10.54 19.16
C SER A 124 43.21 -11.25 18.99
N CYS A 125 42.09 -10.51 19.04
CA CYS A 125 40.74 -11.09 19.04
C CYS A 125 40.00 -11.00 17.69
N VAL A 126 40.28 -9.98 16.87
CA VAL A 126 39.47 -9.68 15.67
C VAL A 126 40.16 -10.21 14.41
N THR A 127 39.76 -11.40 13.99
CA THR A 127 40.18 -11.98 12.70
C THR A 127 39.31 -11.49 11.55
N GLN A 128 39.76 -11.70 10.31
CA GLN A 128 38.97 -11.35 9.12
C GLN A 128 37.65 -12.12 9.06
N GLU A 129 37.63 -13.39 9.47
CA GLU A 129 36.41 -14.20 9.60
C GLU A 129 35.44 -13.60 10.63
N LEU A 130 35.96 -13.06 11.74
CA LEU A 130 35.13 -12.42 12.74
C LEU A 130 34.52 -11.11 12.22
N LYS A 131 35.28 -10.33 11.44
CA LYS A 131 34.74 -9.13 10.76
C LYS A 131 33.60 -9.50 9.79
N MET A 132 33.78 -10.57 8.99
CA MET A 132 32.74 -11.07 8.07
C MET A 132 31.49 -11.53 8.83
N GLU A 133 31.65 -12.27 9.93
CA GLU A 133 30.53 -12.68 10.78
C GLU A 133 29.85 -11.49 11.45
N ALA A 134 30.61 -10.50 11.94
CA ALA A 134 30.06 -9.29 12.53
C ALA A 134 29.19 -8.52 11.52
N PHE A 135 29.66 -8.37 10.28
CA PHE A 135 28.89 -7.74 9.20
C PHE A 135 27.59 -8.50 8.92
N ARG A 136 27.64 -9.84 8.81
CA ARG A 136 26.44 -10.68 8.62
C ARG A 136 25.45 -10.52 9.75
N VAL A 137 25.92 -10.53 11.00
CA VAL A 137 25.06 -10.35 12.18
C VAL A 137 24.41 -8.96 12.20
N ALA A 138 25.17 -7.92 11.83
CA ALA A 138 24.72 -6.53 11.79
C ALA A 138 23.67 -6.23 10.71
N THR A 139 23.55 -7.09 9.70
CA THR A 139 22.72 -6.87 8.51
C THR A 139 21.62 -7.91 8.32
N ALA A 140 21.69 -9.07 9.00
CA ALA A 140 20.78 -10.19 8.78
C ALA A 140 19.29 -9.93 9.06
N LYS A 141 18.95 -8.98 9.95
CA LYS A 141 17.56 -8.67 10.33
C LYS A 141 17.17 -7.22 10.07
N HIS A 142 18.05 -6.30 10.45
CA HIS A 142 17.93 -4.87 10.22
C HIS A 142 19.33 -4.25 10.37
N THR A 143 19.50 -3.03 9.88
CA THR A 143 20.78 -2.30 9.82
C THR A 143 20.95 -1.25 10.91
N SER A 144 20.09 -1.23 11.93
CA SER A 144 20.04 -0.16 12.94
C SER A 144 21.31 0.00 13.77
N TYR A 145 22.11 -1.05 13.90
CA TYR A 145 23.39 -1.05 14.62
C TYR A 145 24.59 -1.08 13.69
N LEU A 146 24.39 -1.04 12.36
CA LEU A 146 25.46 -1.23 11.38
C LEU A 146 26.62 -0.26 11.58
N LYS A 147 26.31 1.02 11.79
CA LYS A 147 27.31 2.05 12.09
C LYS A 147 28.16 1.72 13.32
N LEU A 148 27.53 1.23 14.39
CA LEU A 148 28.24 0.87 15.61
C LEU A 148 29.08 -0.40 15.43
N PHE A 149 28.59 -1.38 14.67
CA PHE A 149 29.39 -2.56 14.29
C PHE A 149 30.58 -2.17 13.42
N LYS A 150 30.38 -1.26 12.48
CA LYS A 150 31.43 -0.71 11.62
C LYS A 150 32.55 -0.08 12.44
N GLU A 151 32.20 0.71 13.46
CA GLU A 151 33.16 1.30 14.41
C GLU A 151 33.85 0.24 15.31
N ILE A 152 33.10 -0.71 15.88
CA ILE A 152 33.65 -1.73 16.80
C ILE A 152 34.60 -2.72 16.10
N PHE A 153 34.25 -3.15 14.88
CA PHE A 153 34.98 -4.19 14.15
C PHE A 153 35.89 -3.65 13.04
N CYS A 154 35.97 -2.32 12.88
CA CYS A 154 36.70 -1.65 11.82
C CYS A 154 36.40 -2.27 10.45
N LEU A 155 35.12 -2.21 10.05
CA LEU A 155 34.63 -2.86 8.82
C LEU A 155 34.99 -2.12 7.53
N ASP A 156 35.63 -0.94 7.61
CA ASP A 156 36.14 -0.16 6.46
C ASP A 156 37.40 -0.74 5.78
N ASP A 157 37.64 -2.03 5.98
CA ASP A 157 38.79 -2.72 5.44
C ASP A 157 38.65 -2.90 3.91
N THR A 158 39.66 -2.49 3.16
CA THR A 158 39.67 -2.66 1.69
C THR A 158 39.54 -4.11 1.26
N GLU A 159 40.00 -5.06 2.08
CA GLU A 159 39.87 -6.49 1.78
C GLU A 159 38.43 -7.01 1.94
N LEU A 160 37.61 -6.37 2.79
CA LEU A 160 36.21 -6.72 2.98
C LEU A 160 35.31 -6.17 1.87
N LEU A 161 35.78 -5.23 1.06
CA LEU A 161 34.95 -4.52 0.08
C LEU A 161 34.25 -5.48 -0.90
N ASN A 162 34.96 -6.48 -1.41
CA ASN A 162 34.38 -7.47 -2.33
C ASN A 162 33.31 -8.32 -1.63
N PHE A 163 33.58 -8.75 -0.39
CA PHE A 163 32.64 -9.49 0.44
C PHE A 163 31.37 -8.66 0.74
N ILE A 164 31.52 -7.37 1.07
CA ILE A 164 30.39 -6.47 1.33
C ILE A 164 29.53 -6.34 0.08
N LYS A 165 30.13 -6.20 -1.10
CA LYS A 165 29.40 -6.16 -2.38
C LYS A 165 28.63 -7.46 -2.66
N GLU A 166 29.24 -8.61 -2.39
CA GLU A 166 28.54 -9.91 -2.50
C GLU A 166 27.36 -10.01 -1.54
N GLU A 167 27.51 -9.56 -0.30
CA GLU A 167 26.41 -9.56 0.68
C GLU A 167 25.31 -8.55 0.32
N ILE A 168 25.63 -7.38 -0.26
CA ILE A 168 24.62 -6.44 -0.79
C ILE A 168 23.80 -7.10 -1.90
N ASN A 169 24.44 -7.79 -2.85
CA ASN A 169 23.72 -8.52 -3.90
C ASN A 169 22.83 -9.62 -3.32
N SER A 170 23.34 -10.37 -2.35
CA SER A 170 22.55 -11.35 -1.60
C SER A 170 21.36 -10.73 -0.85
N MET A 171 21.46 -9.49 -0.34
CA MET A 171 20.32 -8.77 0.24
C MET A 171 19.29 -8.35 -0.81
N ILE A 172 19.73 -7.92 -1.99
CA ILE A 172 18.86 -7.59 -3.13
C ILE A 172 18.06 -8.83 -3.54
N ASP A 173 18.72 -9.99 -3.68
CA ASP A 173 18.08 -11.26 -4.03
C ASP A 173 17.05 -11.72 -2.99
N ARG A 174 17.24 -11.34 -1.72
CA ARG A 174 16.29 -11.62 -0.61
C ARG A 174 15.22 -10.52 -0.44
N HIS A 175 15.16 -9.55 -1.34
CA HIS A 175 14.25 -8.41 -1.30
C HIS A 175 14.41 -7.48 -0.07
N MET A 176 15.59 -7.45 0.54
CA MET A 176 15.96 -6.58 1.67
C MET A 176 16.51 -5.24 1.16
N PHE A 177 15.75 -4.55 0.31
CA PHE A 177 16.22 -3.36 -0.41
C PHE A 177 16.54 -2.16 0.49
N LYS A 178 15.81 -2.00 1.60
CA LYS A 178 16.04 -0.90 2.55
C LYS A 178 17.36 -1.11 3.28
N GLU A 179 17.63 -2.34 3.70
CA GLU A 179 18.87 -2.73 4.36
C GLU A 179 20.06 -2.61 3.40
N ALA A 180 19.90 -3.02 2.14
CA ALA A 180 20.90 -2.81 1.10
C ALA A 180 21.24 -1.32 0.91
N MET A 181 20.23 -0.44 0.86
CA MET A 181 20.45 1.02 0.80
C MET A 181 21.26 1.54 2.00
N ASP A 182 20.91 1.11 3.22
CA ASP A 182 21.64 1.56 4.42
C ASP A 182 23.10 1.09 4.42
N VAL A 183 23.38 -0.12 3.91
CA VAL A 183 24.75 -0.61 3.74
C VAL A 183 25.50 0.23 2.69
N VAL A 184 24.88 0.49 1.53
CA VAL A 184 25.52 1.31 0.49
C VAL A 184 25.80 2.74 0.98
N GLU A 185 24.87 3.33 1.75
CA GLU A 185 25.06 4.64 2.37
C GLU A 185 26.22 4.61 3.38
N GLU A 186 26.25 3.62 4.27
CA GLU A 186 27.24 3.53 5.35
C GLU A 186 28.66 3.23 4.84
N PHE A 187 28.82 2.55 3.70
CA PHE A 187 30.12 2.21 3.10
C PHE A 187 30.48 3.08 1.88
N ASP A 188 29.73 4.16 1.63
CA ASP A 188 29.98 5.12 0.54
C ASP A 188 30.05 4.49 -0.87
N LEU A 189 29.22 3.47 -1.14
CA LEU A 189 29.25 2.69 -2.41
C LEU A 189 28.25 3.17 -3.47
N HIS A 190 27.78 4.42 -3.38
CA HIS A 190 26.71 4.97 -4.21
C HIS A 190 26.95 4.87 -5.72
N HIS A 191 28.21 4.87 -6.17
CA HIS A 191 28.58 4.84 -7.60
C HIS A 191 28.44 3.46 -8.25
N ASP A 192 28.36 2.39 -7.46
CA ASP A 192 28.33 1.00 -7.96
C ASP A 192 26.91 0.51 -8.29
N TYR A 193 25.88 1.25 -7.86
CA TYR A 193 24.48 0.81 -7.96
C TYR A 193 23.61 1.85 -8.66
N ASP A 194 22.67 1.37 -9.48
CA ASP A 194 21.70 2.21 -10.17
C ASP A 194 20.36 2.28 -9.42
N LEU A 195 19.39 3.00 -10.00
CA LEU A 195 18.06 3.12 -9.41
C LEU A 195 17.31 1.78 -9.34
N HIS A 196 17.57 0.87 -10.27
CA HIS A 196 16.82 -0.38 -10.41
C HIS A 196 17.28 -1.46 -9.42
N ALA A 197 18.51 -1.36 -8.91
CA ALA A 197 19.06 -2.29 -7.91
C ALA A 197 18.22 -2.34 -6.62
N PHE A 198 17.89 -1.20 -6.02
CA PHE A 198 17.12 -1.16 -4.78
C PHE A 198 16.26 0.09 -4.58
N VAL A 199 16.51 1.21 -5.28
CA VAL A 199 15.74 2.46 -5.08
C VAL A 199 14.30 2.29 -5.57
N ILE A 200 14.13 1.83 -6.82
CA ILE A 200 12.81 1.52 -7.39
C ILE A 200 12.14 0.34 -6.66
N PRO A 201 12.81 -0.80 -6.43
CA PRO A 201 12.24 -1.87 -5.60
C PRO A 201 11.76 -1.40 -4.22
N CYS A 202 12.52 -0.56 -3.52
CA CYS A 202 12.14 -0.06 -2.20
C CYS A 202 10.95 0.92 -2.27
N LEU A 203 10.87 1.76 -3.32
CA LEU A 203 9.67 2.56 -3.60
C LEU A 203 8.44 1.66 -3.78
N LEU A 204 8.58 0.58 -4.55
CA LEU A 204 7.51 -0.38 -4.86
C LEU A 204 7.06 -1.21 -3.64
N GLN A 205 7.85 -1.22 -2.56
CA GLN A 205 7.48 -1.75 -1.25
C GLN A 205 6.74 -0.74 -0.35
N ASP A 206 6.31 0.41 -0.88
CA ASP A 206 5.67 1.53 -0.15
C ASP A 206 6.59 2.18 0.92
N LYS A 207 7.93 2.12 0.72
CA LYS A 207 8.94 2.69 1.62
C LYS A 207 9.57 3.98 1.05
N LEU A 208 8.73 4.90 0.54
CA LEU A 208 9.19 6.15 -0.08
C LEU A 208 10.07 7.01 0.85
N SER A 209 9.80 7.04 2.15
CA SER A 209 10.60 7.82 3.11
C SER A 209 12.04 7.34 3.22
N ALA A 210 12.29 6.03 3.11
CA ALA A 210 13.64 5.48 3.10
C ALA A 210 14.39 5.88 1.82
N VAL A 211 13.70 5.82 0.67
CA VAL A 211 14.25 6.25 -0.63
C VAL A 211 14.64 7.72 -0.60
N VAL A 212 13.76 8.61 -0.11
CA VAL A 212 14.02 10.05 -0.05
C VAL A 212 15.25 10.36 0.82
N LYS A 213 15.38 9.68 1.97
CA LYS A 213 16.54 9.81 2.85
C LYS A 213 17.84 9.38 2.14
N TYR A 214 17.82 8.24 1.45
CA TYR A 214 18.99 7.71 0.75
C TYR A 214 19.48 8.65 -0.37
N ILE A 215 18.56 9.21 -1.17
CA ILE A 215 18.91 10.11 -2.28
C ILE A 215 19.19 11.56 -1.85
N GLU A 216 19.03 11.91 -0.57
CA GLU A 216 19.07 13.30 -0.07
C GLU A 216 20.37 14.04 -0.44
N LYS A 217 21.50 13.32 -0.47
CA LYS A 217 22.84 13.89 -0.74
C LYS A 217 23.28 13.80 -2.21
N ASP A 218 22.63 12.96 -3.03
CA ASP A 218 23.01 12.77 -4.44
C ASP A 218 22.03 13.48 -5.39
N ARG A 219 22.44 14.65 -5.87
CA ARG A 219 21.64 15.47 -6.79
C ARG A 219 21.32 14.76 -8.10
N LYS A 220 22.25 13.98 -8.66
CA LYS A 220 22.03 13.28 -9.93
C LYS A 220 21.02 12.14 -9.74
N MET A 221 21.10 11.45 -8.61
CA MET A 221 20.14 10.40 -8.28
C MET A 221 18.74 10.95 -8.02
N GLN A 222 18.62 12.10 -7.36
CA GLN A 222 17.35 12.83 -7.19
C GLN A 222 16.69 13.15 -8.53
N GLU A 223 17.44 13.75 -9.46
CA GLU A 223 16.94 14.12 -10.79
C GLU A 223 16.48 12.89 -11.57
N ARG A 224 17.27 11.81 -11.56
CA ARG A 224 16.92 10.55 -12.23
C ARG A 224 15.70 9.88 -11.59
N PHE A 225 15.59 9.88 -10.26
CA PHE A 225 14.46 9.29 -9.55
C PHE A 225 13.15 10.02 -9.88
N VAL A 226 13.17 11.35 -9.87
CA VAL A 226 11.99 12.15 -10.24
C VAL A 226 11.66 11.98 -11.73
N SER A 227 12.66 11.94 -12.60
CA SER A 227 12.47 11.68 -14.04
C SER A 227 11.84 10.30 -14.29
N TYR A 228 12.24 9.28 -13.52
CA TYR A 228 11.63 7.96 -13.56
C TYR A 228 10.14 8.02 -13.19
N LEU A 229 9.77 8.73 -12.12
CA LEU A 229 8.37 8.93 -11.73
C LEU A 229 7.59 9.72 -12.79
N ASP A 230 8.20 10.75 -13.37
CA ASP A 230 7.60 11.56 -14.44
C ASP A 230 7.30 10.75 -15.70
N SER A 231 8.07 9.68 -15.95
CA SER A 231 7.82 8.76 -17.08
C SER A 231 6.48 8.01 -17.00
N PHE A 232 5.83 8.00 -15.83
CA PHE A 232 4.48 7.43 -15.63
C PHE A 232 3.37 8.43 -15.89
N VAL A 233 3.67 9.73 -15.97
CA VAL A 233 2.64 10.76 -16.16
C VAL A 233 2.03 10.61 -17.55
N GLY A 234 0.69 10.46 -17.58
CA GLY A 234 -0.07 10.31 -18.81
C GLY A 234 -0.19 8.87 -19.32
N LEU A 235 0.46 7.90 -18.67
CA LEU A 235 0.28 6.48 -18.99
C LEU A 235 -1.12 5.98 -18.60
N SER A 236 -1.61 5.02 -19.38
CA SER A 236 -2.80 4.26 -19.00
C SER A 236 -2.43 3.23 -17.93
N GLU A 237 -3.42 2.76 -17.18
CA GLU A 237 -3.20 1.73 -16.15
C GLU A 237 -2.61 0.43 -16.74
N CYS A 238 -2.99 0.06 -17.98
CA CYS A 238 -2.42 -1.08 -18.69
C CYS A 238 -0.92 -0.91 -18.95
N ASP A 239 -0.49 0.29 -19.37
CA ASP A 239 0.93 0.58 -19.62
C ASP A 239 1.74 0.56 -18.31
N VAL A 240 1.14 1.02 -17.21
CA VAL A 240 1.76 0.94 -15.87
C VAL A 240 1.93 -0.52 -15.44
N ILE A 241 0.91 -1.35 -15.63
CA ILE A 241 0.97 -2.80 -15.31
C ILE A 241 2.05 -3.49 -16.12
N GLU A 242 2.11 -3.24 -17.43
CA GLU A 242 3.15 -3.80 -18.31
C GLU A 242 4.55 -3.39 -17.84
N ARG A 243 4.77 -2.11 -17.55
CA ARG A 243 6.09 -1.59 -17.12
C ARG A 243 6.54 -2.11 -15.76
N LEU A 244 5.61 -2.41 -14.85
CA LEU A 244 5.91 -2.90 -13.51
C LEU A 244 5.78 -4.43 -13.37
N ARG A 245 5.52 -5.14 -14.47
CA ARG A 245 5.27 -6.59 -14.48
C ARG A 245 6.40 -7.39 -13.83
N GLU A 246 7.65 -7.11 -14.21
CA GLU A 246 8.82 -7.84 -13.69
C GLU A 246 8.92 -7.75 -12.16
N TYR A 247 8.65 -6.58 -11.60
CA TYR A 247 8.62 -6.37 -10.14
C TYR A 247 7.43 -7.04 -9.47
N LYS A 248 6.30 -7.17 -10.17
CA LYS A 248 5.12 -7.85 -9.66
C LYS A 248 5.32 -9.37 -9.64
N ASP A 249 5.81 -9.93 -10.74
CA ASP A 249 6.04 -11.37 -10.90
C ASP A 249 7.10 -11.86 -9.92
N SER A 250 8.14 -11.06 -9.71
CA SER A 250 9.20 -11.32 -8.72
C SER A 250 8.77 -11.08 -7.26
N GLN A 251 7.50 -10.79 -6.98
CA GLN A 251 6.97 -10.54 -5.62
C GLN A 251 7.64 -9.36 -4.87
N ILE A 252 8.23 -8.41 -5.60
CA ILE A 252 8.86 -7.21 -5.03
C ILE A 252 7.80 -6.15 -4.72
N MET A 253 6.79 -6.01 -5.59
CA MET A 253 5.83 -4.92 -5.54
C MET A 253 4.64 -5.22 -4.60
N THR A 254 4.57 -4.48 -3.49
CA THR A 254 3.41 -4.45 -2.57
C THR A 254 2.48 -3.27 -2.83
N MET A 255 3.01 -2.21 -3.45
CA MET A 255 2.27 -1.01 -3.79
C MET A 255 1.22 -1.24 -4.89
N GLN A 256 0.11 -0.51 -4.84
CA GLN A 256 -0.98 -0.60 -5.81
C GLN A 256 -0.69 0.27 -7.05
N TYR A 257 -1.14 -0.19 -8.23
CA TYR A 257 -0.87 0.48 -9.52
C TYR A 257 -1.49 1.89 -9.62
N ASP A 258 -2.61 2.15 -8.93
CA ASP A 258 -3.28 3.44 -8.91
C ASP A 258 -2.38 4.59 -8.43
N ARG A 259 -1.34 4.27 -7.64
CA ARG A 259 -0.35 5.25 -7.19
C ARG A 259 0.50 5.85 -8.31
N PHE A 260 0.64 5.14 -9.43
CA PHE A 260 1.39 5.57 -10.61
C PHE A 260 0.49 6.17 -11.70
N THR A 261 -0.80 6.37 -11.43
CA THR A 261 -1.76 6.86 -12.44
C THR A 261 -2.36 8.22 -12.07
N GLY A 262 -2.75 8.97 -13.11
CA GLY A 262 -3.53 10.20 -13.01
C GLY A 262 -3.01 11.22 -11.99
N LYS A 263 -3.90 11.79 -11.17
CA LYS A 263 -3.55 12.84 -10.21
C LYS A 263 -2.71 12.35 -9.04
N THR A 264 -2.59 11.04 -8.80
CA THR A 264 -1.84 10.50 -7.68
C THR A 264 -0.34 10.65 -7.91
N ILE A 265 0.14 10.19 -9.08
CA ILE A 265 1.55 10.34 -9.47
C ILE A 265 1.95 11.80 -9.66
N GLU A 266 1.07 12.63 -10.27
CA GLU A 266 1.31 14.07 -10.42
C GLU A 266 1.53 14.79 -9.07
N LYS A 267 0.74 14.43 -8.05
CA LYS A 267 0.88 14.99 -6.69
C LYS A 267 2.13 14.48 -6.00
N MET A 268 2.52 13.23 -6.24
CA MET A 268 3.73 12.63 -5.68
C MET A 268 4.97 13.35 -6.23
N ILE A 269 5.08 13.47 -7.55
CA ILE A 269 6.17 14.19 -8.22
C ILE A 269 6.25 15.63 -7.72
N TYR A 270 5.13 16.36 -7.71
CA TYR A 270 5.12 17.75 -7.26
C TYR A 270 5.55 17.93 -5.80
N ARG A 271 5.19 16.97 -4.92
CA ARG A 271 5.64 16.97 -3.53
C ARG A 271 7.15 16.76 -3.45
N LEU A 272 7.66 15.74 -4.16
CA LEU A 272 9.07 15.39 -4.17
C LEU A 272 9.94 16.50 -4.77
N THR A 273 9.51 17.15 -5.84
CA THR A 273 10.26 18.29 -6.42
C THR A 273 10.36 19.46 -5.45
N ASN A 274 9.32 19.71 -4.66
CA ASN A 274 9.34 20.78 -3.66
C ASN A 274 10.22 20.40 -2.46
N GLU A 275 10.11 19.16 -1.98
CA GLU A 275 10.88 18.63 -0.86
C GLU A 275 12.40 18.58 -1.17
N LEU A 276 12.75 18.19 -2.39
CA LEU A 276 14.14 18.08 -2.87
C LEU A 276 14.66 19.37 -3.56
N ALA A 277 13.87 20.45 -3.56
CA ALA A 277 14.19 21.71 -4.23
C ALA A 277 14.71 21.52 -5.69
N LEU A 278 13.97 20.73 -6.48
CA LEU A 278 14.26 20.45 -7.90
C LEU A 278 13.42 21.37 -8.81
N SER A 279 14.00 21.79 -9.95
CA SER A 279 13.23 22.50 -10.97
C SER A 279 12.34 21.53 -11.74
N VAL A 280 11.02 21.69 -11.61
CA VAL A 280 10.02 20.86 -12.30
C VAL A 280 10.23 20.86 -13.82
N GLU A 281 10.70 21.97 -14.39
CA GLU A 281 10.92 22.13 -15.82
C GLU A 281 12.02 21.23 -16.36
N SER A 282 13.06 20.96 -15.55
CA SER A 282 14.18 20.12 -15.96
C SER A 282 13.96 18.63 -15.65
N VAL A 283 13.29 18.30 -14.54
CA VAL A 283 13.18 16.90 -14.06
C VAL A 283 11.81 16.26 -14.29
N ALA A 284 10.77 17.03 -14.60
CA ALA A 284 9.41 16.53 -14.74
C ALA A 284 8.65 17.18 -15.94
N PRO A 285 9.15 17.01 -17.18
CA PRO A 285 8.55 17.60 -18.37
C PRO A 285 7.14 17.05 -18.68
N ASN A 286 6.86 15.78 -18.39
CA ASN A 286 5.54 15.19 -18.65
C ASN A 286 4.49 15.74 -17.68
N LEU A 287 4.84 15.94 -16.40
CA LEU A 287 4.00 16.64 -15.43
C LEU A 287 3.68 18.06 -15.88
N LEU A 288 4.69 18.80 -16.34
CA LEU A 288 4.51 20.16 -16.82
C LEU A 288 3.53 20.19 -18.02
N ARG A 289 3.76 19.31 -19.00
CA ARG A 289 2.87 19.14 -20.15
C ARG A 289 1.45 18.79 -19.72
N ALA A 290 1.27 17.78 -18.86
CA ALA A 290 -0.04 17.34 -18.40
C ALA A 290 -0.81 18.45 -17.65
N ARG A 291 -0.11 19.28 -16.87
CA ARG A 291 -0.71 20.45 -16.22
C ARG A 291 -1.12 21.53 -17.21
N ARG A 292 -0.27 21.86 -18.18
CA ARG A 292 -0.59 22.83 -19.25
C ARG A 292 -1.79 22.35 -20.07
N GLU A 293 -1.82 21.08 -20.48
CA GLU A 293 -2.96 20.48 -21.18
C GLU A 293 -4.24 20.52 -20.32
N GLY A 294 -4.13 20.22 -19.02
CA GLY A 294 -5.25 20.31 -18.09
C GLY A 294 -5.84 21.72 -17.95
N ASP A 295 -4.97 22.73 -17.85
CA ASP A 295 -5.37 24.15 -17.79
C ASP A 295 -6.05 24.59 -19.09
N LEU A 296 -5.49 24.20 -20.25
CA LEU A 296 -6.10 24.46 -21.56
C LEU A 296 -7.48 23.80 -21.68
N ARG A 297 -7.63 22.54 -21.25
CA ARG A 297 -8.93 21.84 -21.24
C ARG A 297 -9.94 22.55 -20.35
N PHE A 298 -9.52 23.03 -19.18
CA PHE A 298 -10.37 23.80 -18.27
C PHE A 298 -10.81 25.13 -18.91
N LYS A 299 -9.89 25.87 -19.53
CA LYS A 299 -10.20 27.14 -20.20
C LYS A 299 -11.14 26.95 -21.40
N ALA A 300 -10.89 25.93 -22.22
CA ALA A 300 -11.77 25.56 -23.33
C ALA A 300 -13.17 25.18 -22.83
N GLN A 301 -13.26 24.39 -21.75
CA GLN A 301 -14.52 24.06 -21.13
C GLN A 301 -15.26 25.30 -20.58
N SER A 302 -14.55 26.19 -19.88
CA SER A 302 -15.12 27.43 -19.35
C SER A 302 -15.62 28.36 -20.45
N ARG A 303 -14.95 28.39 -21.62
CA ARG A 303 -15.37 29.20 -22.78
C ARG A 303 -16.55 28.61 -23.55
N PHE A 304 -16.45 27.34 -23.95
CA PHE A 304 -17.36 26.72 -24.93
C PHE A 304 -18.53 25.96 -24.31
N VAL A 305 -18.38 25.51 -23.06
CA VAL A 305 -19.44 24.75 -22.37
C VAL A 305 -20.14 25.61 -21.34
N ASN A 306 -19.37 26.27 -20.47
CA ASN A 306 -19.97 27.04 -19.39
C ASN A 306 -20.31 28.48 -19.80
N CYS A 307 -19.72 28.99 -20.90
CA CYS A 307 -19.85 30.38 -21.36
C CYS A 307 -19.43 31.43 -20.31
N ASP A 308 -18.54 31.05 -19.39
CA ASP A 308 -18.06 31.89 -18.29
C ASP A 308 -16.81 32.73 -18.67
N LEU A 309 -16.15 32.38 -19.79
CA LEU A 309 -14.99 33.09 -20.34
C LEU A 309 -15.39 33.85 -21.62
N ASN A 310 -14.99 35.11 -21.76
CA ASN A 310 -15.16 35.88 -23.00
C ASN A 310 -14.00 35.61 -23.98
N ASP A 311 -14.15 36.06 -25.24
CA ASP A 311 -13.16 35.80 -26.30
C ASP A 311 -11.80 36.42 -25.99
N ASP A 312 -11.76 37.65 -25.50
CA ASP A 312 -10.49 38.32 -25.16
C ASP A 312 -9.72 37.58 -24.06
N ALA A 313 -10.42 37.06 -23.02
CA ALA A 313 -9.79 36.28 -21.97
C ALA A 313 -9.35 34.88 -22.45
N TYR A 314 -10.12 34.24 -23.33
CA TYR A 314 -9.78 32.92 -23.88
C TYR A 314 -8.59 32.99 -24.83
N PHE A 315 -8.62 33.89 -25.82
CA PHE A 315 -7.54 34.06 -26.80
C PHE A 315 -6.30 34.70 -26.18
N GLY A 316 -6.44 35.58 -25.20
CA GLY A 316 -5.31 36.13 -24.43
C GLY A 316 -4.49 35.06 -23.70
N HIS A 317 -5.09 33.92 -23.33
CA HIS A 317 -4.38 32.80 -22.70
C HIS A 317 -3.72 31.82 -23.69
N ILE A 318 -4.09 31.86 -24.98
CA ILE A 318 -3.54 30.98 -26.03
C ILE A 318 -2.30 31.59 -26.70
N ILE A 319 -2.13 32.92 -26.60
CA ILE A 319 -1.11 33.70 -27.35
C ILE A 319 0.24 33.85 -26.60
N ALA A 320 0.38 33.32 -25.38
CA ALA A 320 1.56 33.59 -24.55
C ALA A 320 2.79 32.73 -24.89
N CYS A 321 3.70 33.23 -25.72
CA CYS A 321 5.11 32.80 -25.74
C CYS A 321 6.02 34.01 -25.62
N GLN A 322 7.06 33.85 -24.82
CA GLN A 322 7.69 34.96 -24.13
C GLN A 322 8.84 35.60 -24.91
N SER A 323 9.02 35.31 -26.20
CA SER A 323 10.26 35.68 -26.93
C SER A 323 10.12 36.51 -28.21
N CYS A 324 8.94 36.74 -28.80
CA CYS A 324 8.82 37.39 -30.13
C CYS A 324 8.06 38.72 -30.05
N THR A 325 8.48 39.80 -30.75
CA THR A 325 7.78 41.12 -30.78
C THR A 325 6.91 41.38 -32.03
N ALA A 326 5.85 42.20 -31.93
CA ALA A 326 4.80 42.30 -32.97
C ALA A 326 5.34 42.96 -34.25
N SER A 327 6.36 43.80 -34.06
CA SER A 327 7.13 44.46 -35.11
C SER A 327 7.99 43.50 -35.95
N GLN A 328 8.10 42.23 -35.58
CA GLN A 328 8.93 41.22 -36.26
C GLN A 328 8.12 40.32 -37.22
N VAL A 329 6.80 40.55 -37.37
CA VAL A 329 5.93 39.78 -38.27
C VAL A 329 5.79 40.50 -39.61
N SER A 330 6.33 39.91 -40.68
CA SER A 330 6.17 40.38 -42.06
C SER A 330 5.13 39.53 -42.78
N PHE A 331 4.13 40.15 -43.40
CA PHE A 331 3.13 39.46 -44.23
C PHE A 331 3.49 39.63 -45.71
N ASP A 332 3.78 38.53 -46.40
CA ASP A 332 3.94 38.56 -47.85
C ASP A 332 2.56 38.50 -48.55
N PRO A 333 2.29 39.38 -49.52
CA PRO A 333 1.09 39.29 -50.35
C PRO A 333 1.17 38.05 -51.25
N SER A 334 0.05 37.34 -51.40
CA SER A 334 -0.03 36.09 -52.16
C SER A 334 0.37 36.29 -53.62
N ASN A 335 1.47 35.66 -54.05
CA ASN A 335 1.85 35.55 -55.46
C ASN A 335 1.09 34.37 -56.11
N GLY A 336 -0.16 34.57 -56.54
CA GLY A 336 -0.83 33.55 -57.36
C GLY A 336 -2.34 33.70 -57.49
N ASP A 337 -2.85 33.24 -58.65
CA ASP A 337 -4.25 33.30 -59.11
C ASP A 337 -5.25 32.72 -58.07
N PRO A 338 -6.44 33.32 -57.90
CA PRO A 338 -7.43 32.91 -56.91
C PRO A 338 -8.10 31.61 -57.35
N GLY A 339 -7.47 30.48 -57.01
CA GLY A 339 -7.99 29.15 -57.32
C GLY A 339 -6.99 28.00 -57.27
N ARG A 340 -5.69 28.27 -57.06
CA ARG A 340 -4.70 27.20 -56.83
C ARG A 340 -4.32 27.08 -55.36
N ILE A 341 -4.34 25.85 -54.85
CA ILE A 341 -3.67 25.46 -53.62
C ILE A 341 -2.24 25.09 -54.02
N ASP A 342 -1.30 26.01 -53.90
CA ASP A 342 0.12 25.66 -53.88
C ASP A 342 0.50 25.38 -52.44
N SER A 343 0.34 24.13 -52.02
CA SER A 343 0.93 23.62 -50.77
C SER A 343 2.20 22.86 -51.13
N ASP A 344 3.25 23.59 -51.54
CA ASP A 344 4.59 23.04 -51.57
C ASP A 344 5.31 23.44 -50.28
N PHE A 345 5.69 22.42 -49.51
CA PHE A 345 6.36 22.56 -48.24
C PHE A 345 7.73 23.22 -48.47
N ARG A 346 7.85 24.52 -48.21
CA ARG A 346 9.15 25.21 -48.18
C ARG A 346 9.63 25.32 -46.74
N LEU A 347 10.61 24.48 -46.38
CA LEU A 347 11.45 24.75 -45.22
C LEU A 347 12.35 25.93 -45.58
N GLU A 348 12.00 27.14 -45.15
CA GLU A 348 12.93 28.26 -45.22
C GLU A 348 13.97 28.15 -44.09
N THR A 349 15.23 28.36 -44.44
CA THR A 349 16.31 28.47 -43.46
C THR A 349 16.08 29.69 -42.58
N ASN A 350 16.45 29.58 -41.30
CA ASN A 350 16.33 30.64 -40.30
C ASN A 350 16.91 31.97 -40.83
N ASP A 351 16.30 33.07 -40.39
CA ASP A 351 16.78 34.40 -40.76
C ASP A 351 18.24 34.57 -40.30
N PRO A 352 19.20 34.86 -41.21
CA PRO A 352 20.62 34.80 -40.87
C PRO A 352 21.06 35.87 -39.87
N ALA A 353 20.29 36.95 -39.70
CA ALA A 353 20.63 38.05 -38.79
C ALA A 353 20.13 37.80 -37.37
N THR A 354 19.05 37.03 -37.20
CA THR A 354 18.37 36.83 -35.91
C THR A 354 18.35 35.38 -35.44
N GLY A 355 18.62 34.42 -36.33
CA GLY A 355 18.60 32.99 -36.05
C GLY A 355 17.20 32.39 -35.88
N CYS A 356 16.15 33.19 -36.03
CA CYS A 356 14.75 32.78 -35.85
C CYS A 356 14.19 32.00 -37.06
N LEU A 357 13.31 31.03 -36.79
CA LEU A 357 12.56 30.29 -37.81
C LEU A 357 11.60 31.22 -38.55
N ARG A 358 11.58 31.17 -39.88
CA ARG A 358 10.62 31.93 -40.70
C ARG A 358 9.28 31.18 -40.78
N LEU A 359 8.20 31.86 -40.43
CA LEU A 359 6.83 31.36 -40.52
C LEU A 359 6.16 31.87 -41.81
N THR A 360 5.76 30.97 -42.69
CA THR A 360 4.95 31.29 -43.87
C THR A 360 3.51 30.83 -43.61
N ALA A 361 2.55 31.74 -43.72
CA ALA A 361 1.13 31.42 -43.64
C ALA A 361 0.53 31.47 -45.06
N ILE A 362 -0.11 30.38 -45.49
CA ILE A 362 -0.82 30.31 -46.79
C ILE A 362 -2.32 30.35 -46.50
N CYS A 363 -3.04 31.26 -47.14
CA CYS A 363 -4.48 31.40 -47.00
C CYS A 363 -5.19 30.87 -48.24
N THR A 364 -5.94 29.78 -48.11
CA THR A 364 -6.86 29.30 -49.15
C THR A 364 -8.29 29.56 -48.70
N ALA A 365 -9.03 30.36 -49.47
CA ALA A 365 -10.44 30.63 -49.24
C ALA A 365 -11.27 30.17 -50.44
N GLN A 366 -12.25 29.30 -50.22
CA GLN A 366 -13.33 29.03 -51.16
C GLN A 366 -14.65 29.50 -50.53
N ALA A 367 -15.54 30.08 -51.35
CA ALA A 367 -16.80 30.62 -50.86
C ALA A 367 -17.70 29.51 -50.28
N GLY A 368 -17.97 29.60 -48.97
CA GLY A 368 -18.87 28.67 -48.25
C GLY A 368 -18.21 27.74 -47.24
N PHE A 369 -16.88 27.78 -47.06
CA PHE A 369 -16.16 27.05 -46.01
C PHE A 369 -15.29 27.98 -45.15
N PHE A 370 -14.99 27.57 -43.91
CA PHE A 370 -14.07 28.29 -43.03
C PHE A 370 -12.63 28.21 -43.58
N SER A 371 -11.96 29.35 -43.68
CA SER A 371 -10.52 29.44 -43.96
C SER A 371 -9.73 28.81 -42.81
N PHE A 372 -8.85 27.86 -43.13
CA PHE A 372 -7.86 27.33 -42.18
C PHE A 372 -6.52 28.03 -42.43
N MET A 373 -5.89 28.51 -41.35
CA MET A 373 -4.45 28.82 -41.34
C MET A 373 -3.73 27.65 -40.68
N GLU A 374 -2.85 27.01 -41.43
CA GLU A 374 -1.95 25.99 -40.90
C GLU A 374 -0.63 26.66 -40.56
N PHE A 375 -0.33 26.78 -39.26
CA PHE A 375 0.97 27.25 -38.80
C PHE A 375 1.87 26.04 -38.56
N ASN A 376 3.12 26.11 -39.03
CA ASN A 376 4.13 25.19 -38.55
C ASN A 376 4.27 25.35 -37.04
N VAL A 377 4.25 24.21 -36.36
CA VAL A 377 4.13 24.02 -34.92
C VAL A 377 5.18 24.86 -34.16
N VAL A 378 4.75 25.44 -33.02
CA VAL A 378 5.51 26.03 -31.87
C VAL A 378 5.49 27.58 -31.71
N GLU A 379 4.58 28.02 -30.82
CA GLU A 379 4.63 29.12 -29.80
C GLU A 379 4.64 30.65 -30.16
N GLY A 380 3.68 31.41 -29.57
CA GLY A 380 3.30 32.86 -29.71
C GLY A 380 4.18 34.02 -29.14
N GLY A 381 3.57 35.15 -28.71
CA GLY A 381 4.10 36.51 -28.97
C GLY A 381 4.23 37.59 -27.84
N PRO A 382 4.27 38.90 -28.15
CA PRO A 382 5.15 39.93 -27.53
C PRO A 382 4.92 40.47 -26.12
N ALA A 383 6.03 40.76 -25.44
CA ALA A 383 6.13 41.36 -24.10
C ALA A 383 5.70 42.85 -23.97
N GLU A 384 5.47 43.55 -25.08
CA GLU A 384 5.17 44.99 -25.11
C GLU A 384 3.78 45.32 -24.52
N ASN A 385 2.93 44.31 -24.36
CA ASN A 385 1.55 44.46 -23.87
C ASN A 385 1.37 44.24 -22.36
N GLN A 386 2.46 44.13 -21.58
CA GLN A 386 2.39 43.79 -20.16
C GLN A 386 1.66 44.82 -19.26
N ASN A 387 1.41 46.06 -19.73
CA ASN A 387 0.82 47.13 -18.91
C ASN A 387 -0.52 47.71 -19.41
N MET A 388 -1.18 47.08 -20.39
CA MET A 388 -2.47 47.56 -20.92
C MET A 388 -3.71 46.91 -20.28
N GLY A 389 -3.57 46.29 -19.09
CA GLY A 389 -4.69 45.73 -18.32
C GLY A 389 -5.05 46.57 -17.10
N GLN A 390 -6.20 47.27 -17.13
CA GLN A 390 -6.82 47.81 -15.92
C GLN A 390 -7.06 46.70 -14.90
N LYS A 391 -6.45 46.84 -13.71
CA LYS A 391 -6.78 46.00 -12.55
C LYS A 391 -8.22 46.29 -12.11
N SER A 392 -9.15 45.41 -12.48
CA SER A 392 -10.44 45.33 -11.80
C SER A 392 -10.25 44.56 -10.49
N SER A 393 -10.07 45.31 -9.41
CA SER A 393 -10.16 44.79 -8.04
C SER A 393 -11.61 44.47 -7.72
N VAL A 394 -12.05 43.24 -7.97
CA VAL A 394 -13.20 42.69 -7.26
C VAL A 394 -12.70 42.14 -5.94
N THR A 395 -12.78 42.97 -4.90
CA THR A 395 -12.71 42.52 -3.50
C THR A 395 -13.94 41.64 -3.23
N ALA A 396 -13.87 40.38 -3.63
CA ALA A 396 -14.75 39.36 -3.10
C ALA A 396 -14.41 39.21 -1.61
N LYS A 397 -15.29 39.75 -0.75
CA LYS A 397 -15.24 39.51 0.69
C LYS A 397 -15.03 38.02 0.92
N LYS A 398 -13.88 37.68 1.52
CA LYS A 398 -13.57 36.36 2.03
C LYS A 398 -14.72 35.96 2.94
N ARG A 399 -15.64 35.12 2.45
CA ARG A 399 -16.60 34.44 3.31
C ARG A 399 -15.77 33.50 4.15
N GLU A 400 -15.52 33.88 5.40
CA GLU A 400 -15.00 32.96 6.40
C GLU A 400 -15.91 31.73 6.38
N ARG A 401 -15.39 30.63 5.82
CA ARG A 401 -15.92 29.32 6.16
C ARG A 401 -15.50 29.08 7.60
N ILE A 402 -16.37 29.46 8.51
CA ILE A 402 -16.46 28.81 9.81
C ILE A 402 -16.51 27.32 9.47
N LYS A 403 -15.39 26.61 9.66
CA LYS A 403 -15.38 25.16 9.71
C LYS A 403 -16.19 24.80 10.95
N SER A 404 -17.51 24.70 10.81
CA SER A 404 -18.23 23.80 11.67
C SER A 404 -17.61 22.43 11.40
N LYS A 405 -17.02 21.83 12.44
CA LYS A 405 -16.75 20.39 12.46
C LYS A 405 -18.11 19.71 12.31
N LYS A 406 -18.62 19.60 11.08
CA LYS A 406 -19.67 18.65 10.76
C LYS A 406 -18.95 17.31 10.70
N GLU A 407 -19.07 16.55 11.78
CA GLU A 407 -18.56 15.20 11.88
C GLU A 407 -19.04 14.44 10.63
N ARG A 408 -18.10 13.95 9.83
CA ARG A 408 -18.41 13.31 8.56
C ARG A 408 -18.99 11.95 8.90
N MET A 409 -20.32 11.81 8.86
CA MET A 409 -21.01 10.56 9.18
C MET A 409 -20.44 9.41 8.34
N LYS A 410 -19.89 8.40 9.01
CA LYS A 410 -19.41 7.16 8.40
C LYS A 410 -20.45 6.07 8.64
N ILE A 411 -21.14 5.66 7.58
CA ILE A 411 -22.16 4.61 7.66
C ILE A 411 -21.55 3.23 7.99
N ASP A 412 -20.26 3.02 7.72
CA ASP A 412 -19.54 1.78 8.05
C ASP A 412 -19.44 1.54 9.56
N ASP A 413 -19.51 2.60 10.37
CA ASP A 413 -19.45 2.52 11.84
C ASP A 413 -20.85 2.44 12.48
N MET A 414 -21.91 2.61 11.69
CA MET A 414 -23.30 2.57 12.14
C MET A 414 -23.84 1.14 12.21
N SER A 415 -24.66 0.85 13.23
CA SER A 415 -25.34 -0.45 13.32
C SER A 415 -26.45 -0.56 12.26
N TRP A 416 -26.88 -1.80 11.96
CA TRP A 416 -28.02 -1.99 11.05
C TRP A 416 -29.30 -1.32 11.55
N SER A 417 -29.55 -1.38 12.86
CA SER A 417 -30.72 -0.74 13.49
C SER A 417 -30.73 0.77 13.24
N GLU A 418 -29.58 1.43 13.42
CA GLU A 418 -29.44 2.86 13.17
C GLU A 418 -29.63 3.21 11.69
N ILE A 419 -29.17 2.36 10.77
CA ILE A 419 -29.38 2.55 9.33
C ILE A 419 -30.87 2.42 9.00
N CYS A 420 -31.55 1.41 9.54
CA CYS A 420 -32.99 1.23 9.35
C CYS A 420 -33.79 2.41 9.90
N GLU A 421 -33.50 2.88 11.12
CA GLU A 421 -34.15 4.05 11.72
C GLU A 421 -33.97 5.30 10.86
N LYS A 422 -32.75 5.57 10.41
CA LYS A 422 -32.49 6.73 9.56
C LYS A 422 -33.15 6.64 8.20
N LEU A 423 -33.50 5.45 7.71
CA LEU A 423 -34.15 5.22 6.42
C LEU A 423 -35.66 4.96 6.55
N GLU A 424 -36.24 4.93 7.75
CA GLU A 424 -37.64 4.51 7.98
C GLU A 424 -38.66 5.23 7.06
N ASP A 425 -38.42 6.51 6.78
CA ASP A 425 -39.24 7.37 5.93
C ASP A 425 -39.28 6.99 4.44
N VAL A 426 -38.34 6.16 3.98
CA VAL A 426 -38.21 5.76 2.56
C VAL A 426 -38.35 4.26 2.32
N LEU A 427 -38.63 3.47 3.36
CA LEU A 427 -38.62 2.00 3.34
C LEU A 427 -40.01 1.32 3.28
N SER A 428 -41.07 2.09 3.01
CA SER A 428 -42.46 1.59 2.92
C SER A 428 -42.90 1.25 1.49
N GLY A 429 -41.97 1.10 0.56
CA GLY A 429 -42.27 0.79 -0.83
C GLY A 429 -42.57 -0.70 -1.09
N PRO A 430 -43.21 -1.07 -2.22
CA PRO A 430 -43.60 -2.45 -2.50
C PRO A 430 -42.45 -3.33 -3.03
N ARG A 431 -41.27 -2.78 -3.34
CA ARG A 431 -40.15 -3.51 -3.94
C ARG A 431 -39.14 -3.90 -2.88
N GLN A 432 -38.77 -5.17 -2.77
CA GLN A 432 -37.72 -5.58 -1.84
C GLN A 432 -36.34 -5.10 -2.33
N ALA A 433 -35.42 -4.77 -1.41
CA ALA A 433 -34.09 -4.30 -1.79
C ALA A 433 -33.32 -5.31 -2.66
N THR A 434 -33.49 -6.61 -2.40
CA THR A 434 -32.87 -7.71 -3.15
C THR A 434 -33.35 -7.81 -4.61
N GLU A 435 -34.53 -7.26 -4.93
CA GLU A 435 -35.10 -7.20 -6.27
C GLU A 435 -34.60 -5.99 -7.08
N LEU A 436 -34.03 -4.99 -6.40
CA LEU A 436 -33.43 -3.85 -7.08
C LEU A 436 -32.08 -4.25 -7.67
N GLN A 437 -31.91 -4.02 -8.97
CA GLN A 437 -30.66 -4.30 -9.67
C GLN A 437 -30.11 -3.03 -10.33
N CYS A 438 -28.90 -2.65 -9.95
CA CYS A 438 -28.26 -1.43 -10.41
C CYS A 438 -26.87 -1.68 -11.01
N ILE A 439 -26.44 -0.74 -11.84
CA ILE A 439 -25.05 -0.52 -12.25
C ILE A 439 -24.70 0.90 -11.79
N VAL A 440 -23.59 1.04 -11.08
CA VAL A 440 -23.20 2.31 -10.45
C VAL A 440 -21.89 2.78 -11.05
N ASP A 441 -21.85 4.04 -11.48
CA ASP A 441 -20.64 4.72 -11.95
C ASP A 441 -19.52 4.66 -10.90
N SER A 442 -18.25 4.60 -11.31
CA SER A 442 -17.12 4.47 -10.39
C SER A 442 -17.00 5.66 -9.41
N MET A 443 -17.49 6.84 -9.81
CA MET A 443 -17.60 8.01 -8.93
C MET A 443 -18.59 7.82 -7.76
N LEU A 444 -19.51 6.86 -7.88
CA LEU A 444 -20.53 6.51 -6.90
C LEU A 444 -20.20 5.17 -6.20
N PHE A 445 -18.95 4.72 -6.26
CA PHE A 445 -18.48 3.44 -5.67
C PHE A 445 -18.92 3.26 -4.20
N GLY A 446 -18.79 4.30 -3.37
CA GLY A 446 -19.24 4.27 -1.97
C GLY A 446 -20.74 4.00 -1.83
N LEU A 447 -21.58 4.71 -2.59
CA LEU A 447 -23.02 4.49 -2.64
C LEU A 447 -23.33 3.05 -3.07
N GLY A 448 -22.64 2.54 -4.10
CA GLY A 448 -22.78 1.17 -4.57
C GLY A 448 -22.50 0.14 -3.47
N LYS A 449 -21.44 0.34 -2.68
CA LYS A 449 -21.13 -0.53 -1.53
C LYS A 449 -22.21 -0.50 -0.44
N HIS A 450 -22.71 0.69 -0.10
CA HIS A 450 -23.76 0.81 0.91
C HIS A 450 -25.10 0.22 0.45
N MET A 451 -25.41 0.35 -0.84
CA MET A 451 -26.58 -0.33 -1.44
C MET A 451 -26.44 -1.86 -1.38
N ARG A 452 -25.24 -2.41 -1.65
CA ARG A 452 -24.97 -3.86 -1.47
C ARG A 452 -25.14 -4.31 -0.02
N ARG A 453 -24.70 -3.51 0.96
CA ARG A 453 -24.93 -3.78 2.40
C ARG A 453 -26.41 -3.94 2.72
N CYS A 454 -27.26 -3.17 2.02
CA CYS A 454 -28.72 -3.23 2.12
C CYS A 454 -29.35 -4.32 1.22
N GLY A 455 -28.57 -5.23 0.65
CA GLY A 455 -29.06 -6.35 -0.16
C GLY A 455 -29.31 -6.06 -1.64
N VAL A 456 -29.10 -4.82 -2.10
CA VAL A 456 -29.30 -4.45 -3.51
C VAL A 456 -28.25 -5.09 -4.40
N ASN A 457 -28.69 -5.65 -5.53
CA ASN A 457 -27.79 -6.26 -6.51
C ASN A 457 -27.11 -5.17 -7.35
N VAL A 458 -25.91 -4.75 -6.94
CA VAL A 458 -25.21 -3.65 -7.58
C VAL A 458 -23.94 -4.13 -8.29
N LEU A 459 -23.84 -3.85 -9.58
CA LEU A 459 -22.57 -3.95 -10.31
C LEU A 459 -21.84 -2.60 -10.23
N ILE A 460 -20.55 -2.62 -9.96
CA ILE A 460 -19.71 -1.42 -9.92
C ILE A 460 -18.57 -1.66 -10.92
N PRO A 461 -18.72 -1.20 -12.17
CA PRO A 461 -17.69 -1.28 -13.19
C PRO A 461 -16.50 -0.37 -12.82
N GLU A 462 -15.30 -0.74 -13.26
CA GLU A 462 -14.06 0.00 -12.98
C GLU A 462 -14.01 1.33 -13.73
N ASN A 463 -14.54 1.34 -14.95
CA ASN A 463 -14.54 2.50 -15.82
C ASN A 463 -15.85 2.64 -16.63
N ARG A 464 -16.00 3.79 -17.30
CA ARG A 464 -17.20 4.12 -18.07
C ARG A 464 -17.41 3.21 -19.28
N HIS A 465 -16.35 2.70 -19.90
CA HIS A 465 -16.46 1.79 -21.03
C HIS A 465 -17.09 0.48 -20.58
N GLU A 466 -16.57 -0.13 -19.52
CA GLU A 466 -17.13 -1.34 -18.92
C GLU A 466 -18.57 -1.12 -18.45
N LEU A 467 -18.87 0.06 -17.87
CA LEU A 467 -20.23 0.43 -17.50
C LEU A 467 -21.19 0.37 -18.70
N LYS A 468 -20.81 0.93 -19.85
CA LYS A 468 -21.64 0.88 -21.07
C LYS A 468 -21.79 -0.54 -21.59
N CYS A 469 -20.72 -1.33 -21.59
CA CYS A 469 -20.75 -2.73 -22.04
C CYS A 469 -21.68 -3.58 -21.17
N ARG A 470 -21.50 -3.53 -19.84
CA ARG A 470 -22.37 -4.23 -18.89
C ARG A 470 -23.80 -3.70 -18.91
N ALA A 471 -23.99 -2.39 -19.06
CA ALA A 471 -25.32 -1.82 -19.20
C ALA A 471 -26.02 -2.31 -20.47
N SER A 472 -25.32 -2.44 -21.59
CA SER A 472 -25.91 -2.93 -22.84
C SER A 472 -26.38 -4.38 -22.74
N GLY A 473 -25.69 -5.21 -21.94
CA GLY A 473 -26.00 -6.63 -21.78
C GLY A 473 -27.08 -6.98 -20.74
N ASN A 474 -27.69 -6.02 -20.05
CA ASN A 474 -28.76 -6.27 -19.09
C ASN A 474 -29.70 -5.06 -18.90
N ASN A 475 -30.77 -5.20 -18.13
CA ASN A 475 -31.78 -4.15 -17.90
C ASN A 475 -31.64 -3.46 -16.53
N ARG A 476 -30.44 -3.45 -15.94
CA ARG A 476 -30.20 -2.82 -14.64
C ARG A 476 -30.33 -1.30 -14.73
N ILE A 477 -30.76 -0.69 -13.62
CA ILE A 477 -30.82 0.76 -13.45
C ILE A 477 -29.40 1.32 -13.36
N ILE A 478 -29.09 2.38 -14.11
CA ILE A 478 -27.77 3.01 -14.12
C ILE A 478 -27.80 4.23 -13.19
N LEU A 479 -26.96 4.22 -12.16
CA LEU A 479 -26.77 5.36 -11.28
C LEU A 479 -25.48 6.09 -11.67
N THR A 480 -25.57 7.38 -11.95
CA THR A 480 -24.43 8.24 -12.30
C THR A 480 -24.63 9.65 -11.74
N SER A 481 -23.63 10.52 -11.88
CA SER A 481 -23.71 11.92 -11.47
C SER A 481 -22.89 12.82 -12.39
N GLY A 482 -23.23 14.12 -12.41
CA GLY A 482 -22.47 15.11 -13.17
C GLY A 482 -22.46 14.85 -14.68
N LYS A 483 -21.32 15.14 -15.34
CA LYS A 483 -21.17 15.17 -16.80
C LYS A 483 -21.41 13.82 -17.50
N ALA A 484 -21.32 12.71 -16.77
CA ALA A 484 -21.58 11.38 -17.32
C ALA A 484 -23.08 11.11 -17.53
N PHE A 485 -23.96 11.88 -16.88
CA PHE A 485 -25.40 11.68 -16.98
C PHE A 485 -25.93 11.89 -18.40
N ASP A 486 -25.57 12.99 -19.06
CA ASP A 486 -26.14 13.34 -20.37
C ASP A 486 -25.80 12.28 -21.43
N GLU A 487 -24.53 11.84 -21.44
CA GLU A 487 -24.03 10.78 -22.32
C GLU A 487 -24.75 9.44 -22.06
N LEU A 488 -24.84 9.01 -20.79
CA LEU A 488 -25.49 7.75 -20.46
C LEU A 488 -26.99 7.81 -20.70
N LYS A 489 -27.63 8.97 -20.50
CA LYS A 489 -29.05 9.19 -20.76
C LYS A 489 -29.37 9.12 -22.26
N GLN A 490 -28.47 9.57 -23.12
CA GLN A 490 -28.62 9.40 -24.58
C GLN A 490 -28.57 7.91 -24.97
N LEU A 491 -27.64 7.15 -24.41
CA LEU A 491 -27.48 5.71 -24.71
C LEU A 491 -28.55 4.83 -24.05
N PHE A 492 -29.03 5.20 -22.86
CA PHE A 492 -29.99 4.43 -22.07
C PHE A 492 -31.14 5.31 -21.54
N PRO A 493 -32.06 5.78 -22.42
CA PRO A 493 -33.01 6.84 -22.08
C PRO A 493 -33.95 6.56 -20.91
N THR A 494 -34.32 5.30 -20.68
CA THR A 494 -35.39 4.92 -19.75
C THR A 494 -34.90 4.54 -18.35
N ARG A 495 -33.60 4.32 -18.14
CA ARG A 495 -33.09 3.65 -16.93
C ARG A 495 -31.85 4.27 -16.29
N VAL A 496 -31.54 5.52 -16.62
CA VAL A 496 -30.45 6.28 -15.98
C VAL A 496 -31.04 7.25 -14.95
N LEU A 497 -30.52 7.17 -13.72
CA LEU A 497 -30.81 8.09 -12.62
C LEU A 497 -29.57 8.92 -12.29
N CYS A 498 -29.72 10.24 -12.32
CA CYS A 498 -28.69 11.17 -11.85
C CYS A 498 -28.82 11.33 -10.33
N ILE A 499 -27.71 11.18 -9.60
CA ILE A 499 -27.63 11.57 -8.19
C ILE A 499 -27.23 13.05 -8.13
N PRO A 500 -28.13 13.97 -7.72
CA PRO A 500 -27.86 15.39 -7.73
C PRO A 500 -26.91 15.77 -6.59
N ASN A 501 -26.05 16.78 -6.83
CA ASN A 501 -25.21 17.42 -5.81
C ASN A 501 -24.48 16.43 -4.88
N LEU A 502 -23.81 15.42 -5.46
CA LEU A 502 -23.13 14.34 -4.72
C LEU A 502 -22.23 14.85 -3.57
N CYS A 503 -21.53 15.97 -3.77
CA CYS A 503 -20.63 16.55 -2.78
C CYS A 503 -21.35 17.14 -1.54
N SER A 504 -22.66 17.39 -1.61
CA SER A 504 -23.45 17.92 -0.49
C SER A 504 -24.30 16.87 0.22
N LEU A 505 -24.51 15.69 -0.40
CA LEU A 505 -25.31 14.61 0.20
C LEU A 505 -24.42 13.68 1.02
N ASN A 506 -24.82 13.42 2.26
CA ASN A 506 -24.21 12.37 3.07
C ASN A 506 -24.64 10.96 2.57
N PRO A 507 -23.95 9.87 2.97
CA PRO A 507 -24.25 8.53 2.47
C PRO A 507 -25.71 8.06 2.69
N ILE A 508 -26.32 8.42 3.82
CA ILE A 508 -27.72 8.09 4.12
C ILE A 508 -28.67 8.86 3.19
N GLU A 509 -28.43 10.15 2.95
CA GLU A 509 -29.23 10.94 2.01
C GLU A 509 -29.13 10.41 0.58
N GLN A 510 -27.96 9.91 0.17
CA GLN A 510 -27.80 9.26 -1.13
C GLN A 510 -28.62 7.97 -1.23
N LEU A 511 -28.62 7.13 -0.17
CA LEU A 511 -29.47 5.94 -0.10
C LEU A 511 -30.96 6.30 -0.13
N LYS A 512 -31.38 7.30 0.67
CA LYS A 512 -32.77 7.80 0.68
C LYS A 512 -33.24 8.20 -0.70
N TYR A 513 -32.41 8.93 -1.43
CA TYR A 513 -32.74 9.38 -2.78
C TYR A 513 -33.04 8.21 -3.71
N VAL A 514 -32.19 7.18 -3.70
CA VAL A 514 -32.38 5.99 -4.55
C VAL A 514 -33.59 5.16 -4.09
N PHE A 515 -33.71 4.89 -2.79
CA PHE A 515 -34.76 4.04 -2.24
C PHE A 515 -36.15 4.65 -2.36
N SER A 516 -36.27 5.97 -2.13
CA SER A 516 -37.51 6.71 -2.38
C SER A 516 -37.91 6.66 -3.86
N LYS A 517 -36.93 6.87 -4.77
CA LYS A 517 -37.19 6.87 -6.22
C LYS A 517 -37.71 5.53 -6.73
N TYR A 518 -37.18 4.42 -6.21
CA TYR A 518 -37.55 3.07 -6.62
C TYR A 518 -38.51 2.36 -5.69
N LYS A 519 -39.01 3.06 -4.66
CA LYS A 519 -39.93 2.56 -3.64
C LYS A 519 -39.45 1.22 -3.07
N VAL A 520 -38.23 1.23 -2.54
CA VAL A 520 -37.60 0.07 -1.91
C VAL A 520 -38.13 -0.12 -0.49
N SER A 521 -38.31 -1.36 -0.07
CA SER A 521 -38.48 -1.77 1.33
C SER A 521 -37.26 -2.56 1.81
N LEU A 522 -36.86 -2.33 3.06
CA LEU A 522 -35.82 -3.11 3.73
C LEU A 522 -36.43 -3.98 4.82
N SER A 523 -35.89 -5.19 4.93
CA SER A 523 -36.12 -6.14 5.99
C SER A 523 -34.87 -6.30 6.85
N LYS A 524 -35.02 -6.85 8.05
CA LYS A 524 -33.87 -7.21 8.91
C LYS A 524 -32.96 -8.26 8.27
N GLN A 525 -33.47 -9.03 7.30
CA GLN A 525 -32.71 -10.09 6.62
C GLN A 525 -31.85 -9.55 5.47
N ASP A 526 -32.03 -8.28 5.08
CA ASP A 526 -31.33 -7.71 3.94
C ASP A 526 -29.88 -7.32 4.28
N VAL A 527 -29.57 -7.11 5.55
CA VAL A 527 -28.22 -6.76 6.01
C VAL A 527 -27.22 -7.86 5.65
N PHE A 528 -26.17 -7.49 4.94
CA PHE A 528 -25.15 -8.44 4.46
C PHE A 528 -25.73 -9.64 3.69
N SER A 529 -26.93 -9.52 3.12
CA SER A 529 -27.45 -10.50 2.15
C SER A 529 -26.66 -10.48 0.83
N ARG A 530 -25.83 -9.44 0.63
CA ARG A 530 -24.82 -9.35 -0.43
C ARG A 530 -23.48 -8.84 0.08
N CYS A 531 -22.41 -9.35 -0.52
CA CYS A 531 -21.06 -8.90 -0.27
C CYS A 531 -20.85 -7.49 -0.83
N MET A 532 -20.40 -6.56 0.02
CA MET A 532 -20.11 -5.19 -0.40
C MET A 532 -18.95 -5.12 -1.40
N GLU A 533 -18.05 -6.09 -1.41
CA GLU A 533 -16.90 -6.16 -2.33
C GLU A 533 -17.24 -6.86 -3.66
N CYS A 534 -17.67 -8.13 -3.61
CA CYS A 534 -17.87 -8.94 -4.82
C CYS A 534 -19.34 -9.06 -5.26
N ASN A 535 -20.30 -8.50 -4.51
CA ASN A 535 -21.76 -8.61 -4.77
C ASN A 535 -22.34 -10.04 -4.67
N GLY A 536 -21.54 -11.02 -4.22
CA GLY A 536 -21.95 -12.41 -3.98
C GLY A 536 -22.96 -12.55 -2.84
N ILE A 537 -23.72 -13.65 -2.85
CA ILE A 537 -24.82 -13.94 -1.91
C ILE A 537 -24.51 -15.07 -0.93
N TYR A 538 -23.40 -15.79 -1.15
CA TYR A 538 -23.03 -16.95 -0.35
C TYR A 538 -22.20 -16.50 0.85
N PHE A 539 -22.77 -16.69 2.04
CA PHE A 539 -22.16 -16.32 3.31
C PHE A 539 -22.20 -17.48 4.29
N VAL A 540 -21.06 -17.75 4.91
CA VAL A 540 -20.97 -18.61 6.07
C VAL A 540 -21.09 -17.74 7.31
N LYS A 541 -22.13 -17.97 8.12
CA LYS A 541 -22.34 -17.26 9.38
C LYS A 541 -21.62 -18.01 10.49
N VAL A 542 -20.77 -17.31 11.23
CA VAL A 542 -19.92 -17.93 12.25
C VAL A 542 -20.04 -17.18 13.59
N PRO A 543 -20.02 -17.90 14.73
CA PRO A 543 -20.00 -17.27 16.04
C PRO A 543 -18.60 -16.69 16.33
N GLY A 544 -18.53 -15.68 17.20
CA GLY A 544 -17.29 -14.99 17.55
C GLY A 544 -16.09 -15.89 17.87
N PRO A 545 -16.23 -17.01 18.61
CA PRO A 545 -15.13 -17.93 18.88
C PRO A 545 -14.41 -18.47 17.64
N VAL A 546 -15.13 -18.70 16.52
CA VAL A 546 -14.51 -19.16 15.27
C VAL A 546 -13.61 -18.08 14.66
N ILE A 547 -14.05 -16.82 14.68
CA ILE A 547 -13.22 -15.68 14.22
C ILE A 547 -12.05 -15.44 15.17
N GLN A 548 -12.23 -15.60 16.49
CA GLN A 548 -11.14 -15.49 17.45
C GLN A 548 -10.04 -16.53 17.18
N ALA A 549 -10.43 -17.79 16.92
CA ALA A 549 -9.48 -18.85 16.55
C ALA A 549 -8.75 -18.54 15.24
N LEU A 550 -9.47 -18.10 14.20
CA LEU A 550 -8.86 -17.64 12.94
C LEU A 550 -7.90 -16.46 13.15
N PHE A 551 -8.29 -15.48 13.96
CA PHE A 551 -7.48 -14.30 14.24
C PHE A 551 -6.21 -14.69 15.00
N GLU A 552 -6.31 -15.55 16.01
CA GLU A 552 -5.15 -16.05 16.74
C GLU A 552 -4.21 -16.82 15.80
N ASN A 553 -4.69 -17.78 15.00
CA ASN A 553 -3.85 -18.52 14.07
C ASN A 553 -3.17 -17.61 13.02
N VAL A 554 -3.91 -16.71 12.39
CA VAL A 554 -3.45 -15.95 11.21
C VAL A 554 -2.72 -14.65 11.56
N VAL A 555 -3.12 -14.00 12.65
CA VAL A 555 -2.61 -12.69 13.08
C VAL A 555 -1.61 -12.84 14.21
N VAL A 556 -1.88 -13.71 15.19
CA VAL A 556 -0.98 -13.89 16.33
C VAL A 556 0.10 -14.91 15.98
N CYS A 557 -0.25 -16.16 15.68
CA CYS A 557 0.70 -17.27 15.50
C CYS A 557 1.46 -17.26 14.16
N ARG A 558 0.88 -16.67 13.10
CA ARG A 558 1.49 -16.61 11.74
C ARG A 558 1.91 -15.20 11.30
N SER A 559 1.85 -14.21 12.18
CA SER A 559 2.57 -12.96 11.89
C SER A 559 4.06 -13.21 12.11
N GLY A 560 4.93 -12.73 11.21
CA GLY A 560 6.39 -12.86 11.33
C GLY A 560 7.01 -12.11 12.53
N PHE A 561 6.19 -11.78 13.53
CA PHE A 561 6.49 -10.98 14.70
C PHE A 561 6.21 -11.69 16.04
N HIS A 562 5.54 -12.86 16.04
CA HIS A 562 5.21 -13.62 17.26
C HIS A 562 5.41 -15.14 17.05
N ASP A 563 6.20 -15.77 17.93
CA ASP A 563 6.53 -17.21 17.95
C ASP A 563 5.57 -18.02 18.85
N GLU A 564 4.32 -17.58 19.00
CA GLU A 564 3.33 -18.29 19.83
C GLU A 564 2.65 -19.39 19.02
N LEU A 565 2.74 -20.63 19.49
CA LEU A 565 2.07 -21.78 18.87
C LEU A 565 0.56 -21.70 19.11
N PHE A 566 -0.23 -21.97 18.07
CA PHE A 566 -1.69 -22.03 18.14
C PHE A 566 -2.16 -23.09 19.16
N ASP A 567 -3.04 -22.71 20.09
CA ASP A 567 -3.51 -23.61 21.16
C ASP A 567 -4.64 -24.54 20.69
N PHE A 568 -4.26 -25.64 20.01
CA PHE A 568 -5.21 -26.61 19.47
C PHE A 568 -6.19 -27.17 20.51
N ASP A 569 -5.68 -27.59 21.68
CA ASP A 569 -6.50 -28.22 22.72
C ASP A 569 -7.48 -27.22 23.34
N GLY A 570 -7.00 -25.99 23.62
CA GLY A 570 -7.83 -24.92 24.18
C GLY A 570 -8.95 -24.50 23.22
N TRP A 571 -8.62 -24.33 21.94
CA TRP A 571 -9.61 -23.97 20.92
C TRP A 571 -10.58 -25.12 20.61
N SER A 572 -10.13 -26.37 20.60
CA SER A 572 -11.00 -27.53 20.42
C SER A 572 -12.09 -27.58 21.49
N GLN A 573 -11.73 -27.40 22.77
CA GLN A 573 -12.70 -27.39 23.87
C GLN A 573 -13.65 -26.21 23.77
N LYS A 574 -13.11 -25.01 23.48
CA LYS A 574 -13.89 -23.77 23.41
C LYS A 574 -14.89 -23.76 22.26
N LEU A 575 -14.52 -24.32 21.10
CA LEU A 575 -15.38 -24.44 19.92
C LEU A 575 -16.48 -25.50 20.10
N ASP A 576 -16.18 -26.59 20.81
CA ASP A 576 -17.17 -27.64 21.11
C ASP A 576 -18.20 -27.18 22.17
N SER A 577 -17.82 -26.23 23.04
CA SER A 577 -18.69 -25.67 24.08
C SER A 577 -19.51 -24.43 23.66
N VAL A 578 -19.51 -24.04 22.37
CA VAL A 578 -20.23 -22.83 21.93
C VAL A 578 -21.75 -23.04 22.02
N ASP A 579 -22.42 -22.26 22.88
CA ASP A 579 -23.89 -22.23 22.94
C ASP A 579 -24.44 -21.27 21.85
N PRO A 580 -25.20 -21.76 20.85
CA PRO A 580 -25.79 -20.90 19.82
C PRO A 580 -26.69 -19.79 20.37
N ARG A 581 -27.27 -19.95 21.57
CA ARG A 581 -28.13 -18.93 22.20
C ARG A 581 -27.38 -17.65 22.55
N GLU A 582 -26.07 -17.74 22.77
CA GLU A 582 -25.21 -16.58 23.04
C GLU A 582 -24.88 -15.80 21.77
N TYR A 583 -25.13 -16.37 20.58
CA TYR A 583 -24.73 -15.84 19.28
C TYR A 583 -25.90 -15.80 18.29
N SER A 584 -27.07 -15.31 18.71
CA SER A 584 -28.23 -15.13 17.81
C SER A 584 -28.70 -16.41 17.10
N GLY A 585 -28.58 -17.55 17.77
CA GLY A 585 -28.88 -18.86 17.20
C GLY A 585 -27.82 -19.42 16.25
N VAL A 586 -26.69 -18.73 16.07
CA VAL A 586 -25.57 -19.19 15.23
C VAL A 586 -24.62 -20.04 16.05
N GLY A 587 -24.65 -21.35 15.79
CA GLY A 587 -23.74 -22.32 16.37
C GLY A 587 -22.57 -22.69 15.46
N CYS A 588 -21.67 -23.51 16.01
CA CYS A 588 -20.64 -24.19 15.25
C CYS A 588 -20.43 -25.61 15.79
N ARG A 589 -19.95 -26.53 14.94
CA ARG A 589 -19.59 -27.90 15.34
C ARG A 589 -18.21 -28.23 14.81
N LEU A 590 -17.33 -28.72 15.69
CA LEU A 590 -16.01 -29.17 15.29
C LEU A 590 -16.14 -30.47 14.47
N VAL A 591 -15.64 -30.47 13.24
CA VAL A 591 -15.73 -31.62 12.31
C VAL A 591 -14.42 -32.40 12.25
N LEU A 592 -13.30 -31.68 12.28
CA LEU A 592 -11.97 -32.26 12.25
C LEU A 592 -11.05 -31.47 13.19
N CYS A 593 -10.31 -32.19 14.03
CA CYS A 593 -9.29 -31.63 14.90
C CYS A 593 -8.13 -32.62 15.04
N ASN A 594 -7.00 -32.28 14.43
CA ASN A 594 -5.73 -33.01 14.56
C ASN A 594 -4.56 -32.02 14.45
N ASP A 595 -3.33 -32.51 14.60
CA ASP A 595 -2.11 -31.68 14.60
C ASP A 595 -1.93 -30.85 13.31
N ASN A 596 -2.62 -31.19 12.22
CA ASN A 596 -2.47 -30.57 10.90
C ASN A 596 -3.71 -29.81 10.40
N GLY A 597 -4.83 -29.80 11.14
CA GLY A 597 -6.08 -29.20 10.68
C GLY A 597 -7.13 -29.06 11.76
N MET A 598 -7.88 -27.96 11.70
CA MET A 598 -9.02 -27.67 12.57
C MET A 598 -10.17 -27.11 11.74
N VAL A 599 -11.16 -27.94 11.45
CA VAL A 599 -12.30 -27.62 10.57
C VAL A 599 -13.57 -27.57 11.40
N VAL A 600 -14.31 -26.48 11.24
CA VAL A 600 -15.54 -26.21 11.96
C VAL A 600 -16.68 -26.04 10.96
N GLU A 601 -17.76 -26.80 11.14
CA GLU A 601 -19.01 -26.59 10.42
C GLU A 601 -19.79 -25.46 11.09
N CYS A 602 -20.26 -24.53 10.27
CA CYS A 602 -21.03 -23.36 10.66
C CYS A 602 -22.26 -23.25 9.77
N CYS A 603 -23.11 -22.24 10.00
CA CYS A 603 -24.30 -22.04 9.19
C CYS A 603 -23.93 -21.61 7.76
N GLY A 604 -24.20 -22.49 6.78
CA GLY A 604 -23.97 -22.27 5.36
C GLY A 604 -22.62 -22.75 4.82
N GLY A 605 -21.79 -23.40 5.65
CA GLY A 605 -20.51 -23.91 5.19
C GLY A 605 -19.54 -24.33 6.28
N THR A 606 -18.29 -24.59 5.88
CA THR A 606 -17.20 -24.97 6.77
C THR A 606 -16.09 -23.93 6.77
N VAL A 607 -15.35 -23.87 7.88
CA VAL A 607 -14.18 -23.01 8.05
C VAL A 607 -13.02 -23.86 8.55
N ASP A 608 -11.94 -23.91 7.78
CA ASP A 608 -10.65 -24.45 8.20
C ASP A 608 -9.82 -23.33 8.84
N ILE A 609 -9.66 -23.41 10.16
CA ILE A 609 -8.95 -22.41 10.95
C ILE A 609 -7.46 -22.41 10.63
N ILE A 610 -6.86 -23.60 10.42
CA ILE A 610 -5.42 -23.76 10.22
C ILE A 610 -5.04 -23.40 8.78
N ALA A 611 -5.82 -23.85 7.80
CA ALA A 611 -5.61 -23.50 6.40
C ALA A 611 -6.06 -22.06 6.08
N ASN A 612 -6.84 -21.41 6.96
CA ASN A 612 -7.46 -20.10 6.74
C ASN A 612 -8.44 -20.08 5.55
N ILE A 613 -9.19 -21.17 5.35
CA ILE A 613 -10.10 -21.35 4.21
C ILE A 613 -11.54 -21.41 4.67
N VAL A 614 -12.44 -20.67 4.01
CA VAL A 614 -13.90 -20.84 4.12
C VAL A 614 -14.44 -21.52 2.88
N THR A 615 -15.35 -22.48 3.05
CA THR A 615 -16.05 -23.15 1.95
C THR A 615 -17.55 -23.10 2.22
N HIS A 616 -18.33 -22.57 1.28
CA HIS A 616 -19.79 -22.55 1.39
C HIS A 616 -20.38 -23.84 0.79
N ASP A 617 -21.50 -24.35 1.32
CA ASP A 617 -22.16 -25.60 0.90
C ASP A 617 -22.61 -25.65 -0.59
N HIS A 618 -22.53 -24.51 -1.29
CA HIS A 618 -22.99 -24.35 -2.67
C HIS A 618 -21.85 -23.93 -3.62
N LEU A 619 -20.62 -23.88 -3.12
CA LEU A 619 -19.43 -23.55 -3.89
C LEU A 619 -18.46 -24.73 -3.79
N GLU A 620 -17.89 -25.12 -4.93
CA GLU A 620 -16.95 -26.24 -5.00
C GLU A 620 -15.57 -25.87 -4.46
N GLU A 621 -15.19 -24.59 -4.56
CA GLU A 621 -13.90 -24.07 -4.14
C GLU A 621 -14.00 -23.29 -2.82
N GLY A 622 -13.02 -23.51 -1.94
CA GLY A 622 -12.81 -22.70 -0.75
C GLY A 622 -11.97 -21.46 -1.06
N VAL A 623 -12.15 -20.40 -0.27
CA VAL A 623 -11.41 -19.13 -0.42
C VAL A 623 -10.74 -18.71 0.89
N ASP A 624 -9.61 -18.00 0.77
CA ASP A 624 -8.87 -17.46 1.91
C ASP A 624 -9.69 -16.45 2.72
N VAL A 625 -9.80 -16.64 4.03
CA VAL A 625 -10.49 -15.69 4.92
C VAL A 625 -9.63 -14.46 5.17
N ILE A 626 -10.19 -13.26 4.95
CA ILE A 626 -9.51 -11.97 5.14
C ILE A 626 -9.70 -11.48 6.58
N VAL A 627 -9.29 -12.29 7.56
CA VAL A 627 -9.51 -12.01 9.00
C VAL A 627 -8.68 -10.83 9.52
N ARG A 628 -7.52 -10.55 8.91
CA ARG A 628 -6.62 -9.42 9.27
C ARG A 628 -7.27 -8.03 9.18
N ARG A 629 -8.39 -7.90 8.46
CA ARG A 629 -9.12 -6.63 8.33
C ARG A 629 -10.21 -6.45 9.40
N VAL A 630 -10.39 -7.43 10.30
CA VAL A 630 -11.31 -7.32 11.43
C VAL A 630 -10.54 -6.69 12.62
N PRO A 631 -11.00 -5.57 13.19
CA PRO A 631 -10.35 -4.97 14.35
C PRO A 631 -10.38 -5.91 15.57
N GLU A 632 -9.28 -5.99 16.31
CA GLU A 632 -9.16 -6.83 17.51
C GLU A 632 -10.26 -6.54 18.54
N GLN A 633 -10.66 -5.26 18.70
CA GLN A 633 -11.73 -4.88 19.63
C GLN A 633 -13.10 -5.44 19.23
N VAL A 634 -13.29 -5.82 17.97
CA VAL A 634 -14.53 -6.44 17.49
C VAL A 634 -14.50 -7.95 17.70
N VAL A 635 -13.35 -8.56 17.45
CA VAL A 635 -13.10 -10.01 17.64
C VAL A 635 -13.30 -10.42 19.10
N SER A 636 -12.86 -9.57 20.03
CA SER A 636 -12.94 -9.83 21.47
C SER A 636 -14.30 -9.52 22.12
N ARG A 637 -15.28 -8.98 21.37
CA ARG A 637 -16.62 -8.68 21.90
C ARG A 637 -17.46 -9.95 22.02
N PRO A 638 -18.04 -10.25 23.21
CA PRO A 638 -18.92 -11.40 23.38
C PRO A 638 -20.23 -11.22 22.60
N GLY A 639 -20.81 -12.33 22.15
CA GLY A 639 -22.10 -12.37 21.45
C GLY A 639 -22.10 -11.93 19.98
N ASN A 640 -20.95 -11.52 19.43
CA ASN A 640 -20.87 -11.12 18.02
C ASN A 640 -21.02 -12.31 17.05
N VAL A 641 -21.80 -12.08 15.99
CA VAL A 641 -21.92 -12.97 14.83
C VAL A 641 -21.22 -12.32 13.64
N PHE A 642 -20.49 -13.14 12.88
CA PHE A 642 -19.75 -12.70 11.71
C PHE A 642 -20.25 -13.39 10.45
N PHE A 643 -20.10 -12.70 9.33
CA PHE A 643 -20.50 -13.17 8.00
C PHE A 643 -19.26 -13.23 7.12
N ILE A 644 -18.84 -14.43 6.74
CA ILE A 644 -17.69 -14.64 5.85
C ILE A 644 -18.23 -14.89 4.44
N CYS A 645 -17.83 -14.07 3.47
CA CYS A 645 -18.24 -14.28 2.08
C CYS A 645 -17.53 -15.50 1.49
N GLY A 646 -18.27 -16.50 1.03
CA GLY A 646 -17.73 -17.71 0.42
C GLY A 646 -17.07 -17.50 -0.95
N SER A 647 -17.25 -16.34 -1.58
CA SER A 647 -16.66 -16.04 -2.90
C SER A 647 -15.39 -15.18 -2.85
N CYS A 648 -15.16 -14.42 -1.78
CA CYS A 648 -13.97 -13.55 -1.68
C CYS A 648 -13.35 -13.48 -0.28
N GLY A 649 -13.86 -14.25 0.68
CA GLY A 649 -13.30 -14.36 2.03
C GLY A 649 -13.44 -13.12 2.91
N LYS A 650 -14.12 -12.07 2.43
CA LYS A 650 -14.33 -10.84 3.20
C LYS A 650 -15.26 -11.10 4.39
N VAL A 651 -14.82 -10.65 5.57
CA VAL A 651 -15.55 -10.78 6.85
C VAL A 651 -16.32 -9.49 7.17
N TYR A 652 -17.58 -9.64 7.56
CA TYR A 652 -18.46 -8.56 8.03
C TYR A 652 -19.06 -8.90 9.39
N TRP A 653 -19.48 -7.86 10.13
CA TRP A 653 -20.13 -7.95 11.43
C TRP A 653 -21.04 -6.75 11.61
N ASP A 654 -21.97 -6.82 12.56
CA ASP A 654 -22.78 -5.69 12.99
C ASP A 654 -22.43 -5.33 14.45
N SER A 655 -22.53 -4.05 14.81
CA SER A 655 -22.10 -3.52 16.11
C SER A 655 -23.15 -3.71 17.22
N ASP A 656 -24.40 -4.01 16.86
CA ASP A 656 -25.46 -4.35 17.81
C ASP A 656 -25.43 -5.85 18.11
N GLY A 657 -25.05 -6.23 19.34
CA GLY A 657 -25.04 -7.61 19.82
C GLY A 657 -26.43 -8.26 19.97
N HIS A 658 -27.42 -7.81 19.20
CA HIS A 658 -28.79 -8.31 19.18
C HIS A 658 -29.30 -8.36 17.74
N VAL A 659 -28.79 -9.30 16.95
CA VAL A 659 -29.60 -9.87 15.87
C VAL A 659 -30.44 -10.97 16.53
N PRO A 660 -31.78 -10.91 16.53
CA PRO A 660 -32.58 -12.02 17.06
C PRO A 660 -32.52 -13.26 16.17
#